data_AF-A0A7C0Y664-F1
#
_entry.id   AF-A0A7C0Y664-F1
#
_cell.length_a   1.000
_cell.length_b   1.000
_cell.length_c   1.000
_cell.angle_alpha   90.00
_cell.angle_beta   90.00
_cell.angle_gamma   90.00
#
_symmetry.space_group_name_H-M   'P 1'
#
loop_
_entity.id
_entity.type
_entity.pdbx_description
1 polymer ?
#
loop_
_entity_poly.entity_id
_entity_poly.type
_entity_poly.pdbx_seq_one_letter_code
_entity_poly.pdbx_strand_id
1 'polypeptide(L)'
;MWDGTMRYKDSTPEKWIYREHTRVKHELLKKYLYVWIIKLGKFHRKIIFFDGFAGRGEYIDEKTGKVLTVGSPIIALRLADELLRYCEEKKRTPYFDKFLCIAVEKNEDNFKNLLAVINREKKNLKFKDKIEILPINDEFANVVSKLVKEVGVRIAPSFFFIDPFGFSGVPFEAVKDILSLPRTEIFFTFMTRDINRFLGLPQVEKHLNALYPTSEWKQIYQIQSWEERDRALLNLYVKSLKEIAGIKYVFPFRVYMDEKYQTLYYLIHATNHFHGLKIMKDIMKKQGASGNFAWLGPKESLYRHQQKLFDDTISSLKEYLLKIFKGKSKTFDEILEETYQDTRFVEKEYRQALKELEKEGRVNIIRVTSKTTKGLSGKDKIIFPKSNLKHSILLVDTNLRKSQVKVYYKVYSLLDGRKKILVTKVGDGSIIKRFDKTPLPKKKTDIICPHFLELKWAYGCPYDCAWCYLKGTFRFRPEGKSPVVKPYDKIRLHVERFLSEVKEPEILNTGEIADSLMNEQAKLPFTKFIIPLFEKQQRHKVLFVTKSANVKNLLEIEPHKQVIISFSLNAIPVAERWEKAPHVLKRIEAARKVFEAGYEVRIRIDPMVPIENWQKYYLQLLDLIFNNLTPERITLGSLRGLQSTINGCTDRTWVKYLKESSNWGRKVDFKTRYEMYHTIINTLHKTYGFERVGLCKETIEMWSALGLDYRKIKCNCVW
;
A
#
# COMPACT_ATOMS: atom_id res chain seq x y z
N MET A 1 26.32 24.43 -24.21
CA MET A 1 25.83 24.89 -22.90
C MET A 1 24.51 24.17 -22.61
N TRP A 2 24.46 23.36 -21.55
CA TRP A 2 23.33 22.47 -21.24
C TRP A 2 22.66 23.01 -19.97
N ASP A 3 21.41 23.47 -20.05
CA ASP A 3 20.75 24.30 -19.02
C ASP A 3 19.74 23.54 -18.13
N GLY A 4 19.71 22.20 -18.21
CA GLY A 4 18.79 21.38 -17.41
C GLY A 4 17.35 21.34 -17.93
N THR A 5 17.04 21.92 -19.09
CA THR A 5 15.75 21.73 -19.76
C THR A 5 15.76 20.51 -20.69
N MET A 6 14.69 19.69 -20.69
CA MET A 6 14.49 18.66 -21.72
C MET A 6 14.53 19.29 -23.12
N ARG A 7 15.03 18.53 -24.12
CA ARG A 7 15.33 18.79 -25.55
C ARG A 7 14.53 19.83 -26.38
N TYR A 8 13.51 20.51 -25.85
CA TYR A 8 12.64 21.43 -26.56
C TYR A 8 12.67 22.86 -25.98
N LYS A 9 12.56 23.91 -26.81
CA LYS A 9 12.41 25.32 -26.34
C LYS A 9 11.15 25.47 -25.48
N ASP A 10 11.08 26.41 -24.56
CA ASP A 10 9.93 26.51 -23.64
C ASP A 10 8.58 26.77 -24.32
N SER A 11 8.61 27.40 -25.49
CA SER A 11 7.44 27.65 -26.34
C SER A 11 7.05 26.47 -27.25
N THR A 12 7.80 25.37 -27.28
CA THR A 12 7.47 24.23 -28.14
C THR A 12 6.17 23.55 -27.72
N PRO A 13 5.25 23.24 -28.65
CA PRO A 13 4.00 22.54 -28.38
C PRO A 13 4.17 21.26 -27.53
N GLU A 14 5.22 20.49 -27.75
CA GLU A 14 5.45 19.19 -27.12
C GLU A 14 5.65 19.27 -25.59
N LYS A 15 6.02 20.45 -25.07
CA LYS A 15 6.09 20.73 -23.62
C LYS A 15 4.71 20.96 -22.98
N TRP A 16 3.71 21.28 -23.79
CA TRP A 16 2.37 21.70 -23.37
C TRP A 16 1.30 20.66 -23.68
N ILE A 17 1.70 19.39 -23.73
CA ILE A 17 0.78 18.25 -23.80
C ILE A 17 0.04 18.14 -22.47
N TYR A 18 -1.30 18.13 -22.52
CA TYR A 18 -2.10 17.95 -21.31
C TYR A 18 -2.06 16.50 -20.82
N ARG A 19 -1.20 16.26 -19.83
CA ARG A 19 -1.01 14.95 -19.20
C ARG A 19 -1.86 14.81 -17.94
N GLU A 20 -2.06 13.56 -17.52
CA GLU A 20 -2.99 13.26 -16.42
C GLU A 20 -2.49 13.80 -15.07
N HIS A 21 -1.17 13.81 -14.82
CA HIS A 21 -0.60 14.48 -13.65
C HIS A 21 -0.83 16.01 -13.64
N THR A 22 -0.87 16.66 -14.82
CA THR A 22 -1.23 18.08 -14.94
C THR A 22 -2.68 18.30 -14.52
N ARG A 23 -3.58 17.37 -14.84
CA ARG A 23 -4.96 17.39 -14.35
C ARG A 23 -5.04 17.32 -12.82
N VAL A 24 -4.22 16.49 -12.18
CA VAL A 24 -4.23 16.33 -10.72
C VAL A 24 -3.89 17.63 -9.99
N LYS A 25 -2.85 18.36 -10.45
CA LYS A 25 -2.50 19.65 -9.82
C LYS A 25 -3.60 20.69 -10.01
N HIS A 26 -4.19 20.80 -11.20
CA HIS A 26 -5.31 21.73 -11.46
C HIS A 26 -6.55 21.38 -10.62
N GLU A 27 -6.86 20.11 -10.43
CA GLU A 27 -7.97 19.65 -9.59
C GLU A 27 -7.76 20.00 -8.11
N LEU A 28 -6.55 19.76 -7.58
CA LEU A 28 -6.19 20.13 -6.21
C LEU A 28 -6.25 21.65 -6.02
N LEU A 29 -5.67 22.41 -6.95
CA LEU A 29 -5.71 23.87 -6.97
C LEU A 29 -7.16 24.36 -6.95
N LYS A 30 -8.01 23.90 -7.88
CA LYS A 30 -9.42 24.31 -7.98
C LYS A 30 -10.18 24.07 -6.67
N LYS A 31 -10.06 22.86 -6.10
CA LYS A 31 -10.77 22.49 -4.86
C LYS A 31 -10.33 23.32 -3.67
N TYR A 32 -9.02 23.55 -3.52
CA TYR A 32 -8.50 24.32 -2.40
C TYR A 32 -8.82 25.81 -2.56
N LEU A 33 -8.54 26.37 -3.73
CA LEU A 33 -8.77 27.79 -4.03
C LEU A 33 -10.25 28.16 -3.84
N TYR A 34 -11.19 27.28 -4.20
CA TYR A 34 -12.62 27.51 -3.99
C TYR A 34 -12.95 27.75 -2.51
N VAL A 35 -12.47 26.86 -1.63
CA VAL A 35 -12.70 26.95 -0.18
C VAL A 35 -11.94 28.13 0.43
N TRP A 36 -10.72 28.38 -0.06
CA TRP A 36 -9.87 29.47 0.39
C TRP A 36 -10.50 30.84 0.08
N ILE A 37 -10.99 31.06 -1.15
CA ILE A 37 -11.70 32.30 -1.54
C ILE A 37 -12.92 32.52 -0.65
N ILE A 38 -13.75 31.49 -0.41
CA ILE A 38 -14.93 31.62 0.44
C ILE A 38 -14.54 32.04 1.86
N LYS A 39 -13.52 31.39 2.44
CA LYS A 39 -13.12 31.62 3.83
C LYS A 39 -12.47 32.97 4.04
N LEU A 40 -11.50 33.33 3.18
CA LEU A 40 -10.77 34.58 3.32
C LEU A 40 -11.61 35.75 2.81
N GLY A 41 -12.32 35.57 1.70
CA GLY A 41 -13.21 36.59 1.12
C GLY A 41 -14.23 37.11 2.13
N LYS A 42 -14.84 36.21 2.90
CA LYS A 42 -15.82 36.58 3.94
C LYS A 42 -15.30 37.66 4.92
N PHE A 43 -14.01 37.66 5.21
CA PHE A 43 -13.38 38.62 6.13
C PHE A 43 -12.58 39.70 5.40
N HIS A 44 -12.22 39.49 4.14
CA HIS A 44 -11.39 40.37 3.34
C HIS A 44 -11.99 40.57 1.96
N ARG A 45 -12.47 41.79 1.69
CA ARG A 45 -13.20 42.10 0.45
C ARG A 45 -12.33 42.07 -0.81
N LYS A 46 -11.01 42.17 -0.67
CA LYS A 46 -10.03 41.97 -1.75
C LYS A 46 -9.25 40.69 -1.52
N ILE A 47 -9.14 39.86 -2.55
CA ILE A 47 -8.43 38.58 -2.54
C ILE A 47 -7.50 38.50 -3.74
N ILE A 48 -6.31 37.94 -3.55
CA ILE A 48 -5.29 37.82 -4.60
C ILE A 48 -4.97 36.35 -4.85
N PHE A 49 -4.99 35.94 -6.12
CA PHE A 49 -4.40 34.70 -6.60
C PHE A 49 -3.16 35.05 -7.41
N PHE A 50 -2.04 34.43 -7.08
CA PHE A 50 -0.77 34.68 -7.75
C PHE A 50 -0.33 33.39 -8.44
N ASP A 51 -0.25 33.43 -9.76
CA ASP A 51 0.30 32.35 -10.58
C ASP A 51 1.71 32.71 -11.01
N GLY A 52 2.71 32.08 -10.38
CA GLY A 52 4.11 32.38 -10.60
C GLY A 52 4.67 31.84 -11.93
N PHE A 53 3.95 30.91 -12.57
CA PHE A 53 4.34 30.26 -13.81
C PHE A 53 3.08 30.00 -14.66
N ALA A 54 2.47 31.10 -15.11
CA ALA A 54 1.16 31.12 -15.74
C ALA A 54 1.10 30.35 -17.08
N GLY A 55 2.24 30.22 -17.76
CA GLY A 55 2.31 29.50 -19.01
C GLY A 55 1.61 30.21 -20.16
N ARG A 56 1.31 29.44 -21.21
CA ARG A 56 0.57 29.94 -22.38
C ARG A 56 -0.95 30.11 -22.17
N GLY A 57 -1.45 29.90 -20.95
CA GLY A 57 -2.86 30.11 -20.60
C GLY A 57 -3.83 28.97 -20.97
N GLU A 58 -3.49 28.09 -21.92
CA GLU A 58 -4.31 26.94 -22.29
C GLU A 58 -3.52 25.73 -22.82
N TYR A 59 -4.18 24.58 -22.86
CA TYR A 59 -3.66 23.35 -23.43
C TYR A 59 -4.53 22.97 -24.63
N ILE A 60 -3.89 22.81 -25.78
CA ILE A 60 -4.55 22.50 -27.06
C ILE A 60 -4.14 21.11 -27.54
N ASP A 61 -5.03 20.46 -28.26
CA ASP A 61 -4.71 19.25 -29.03
C ASP A 61 -3.99 19.67 -30.31
N GLU A 62 -2.74 19.24 -30.45
CA GLU A 62 -1.87 19.66 -31.57
C GLU A 62 -2.37 19.21 -32.95
N LYS A 63 -3.14 18.12 -33.01
CA LYS A 63 -3.64 17.57 -34.29
C LYS A 63 -4.89 18.29 -34.77
N THR A 64 -5.73 18.74 -33.83
CA THR A 64 -7.04 19.31 -34.13
C THR A 64 -7.13 20.82 -33.86
N GLY A 65 -6.13 21.40 -33.20
CA GLY A 65 -6.14 22.79 -32.74
C GLY A 65 -7.17 23.09 -31.64
N LYS A 66 -7.86 22.07 -31.14
CA LYS A 66 -8.96 22.23 -30.18
C LYS A 66 -8.42 22.45 -28.77
N VAL A 67 -8.99 23.42 -28.05
CA VAL A 67 -8.69 23.63 -26.62
C VAL A 67 -9.16 22.43 -25.80
N LEU A 68 -8.22 21.71 -25.18
CA LEU A 68 -8.48 20.58 -24.30
C LEU A 68 -8.88 21.08 -22.90
N THR A 69 -8.14 22.04 -22.37
CA THR A 69 -8.43 22.71 -21.09
C THR A 69 -7.72 24.05 -21.00
N VAL A 70 -8.18 24.90 -20.09
CA VAL A 70 -7.51 26.15 -19.74
C VAL A 70 -6.48 25.95 -18.61
N GLY A 71 -5.50 26.85 -18.54
CA GLY A 71 -4.46 26.89 -17.52
C GLY A 71 -4.90 27.52 -16.19
N SER A 72 -4.02 27.48 -15.20
CA SER A 72 -4.28 27.92 -13.82
C SER A 72 -4.78 29.37 -13.67
N PRO A 73 -4.32 30.38 -14.44
CA PRO A 73 -4.86 31.74 -14.31
C PRO A 73 -6.35 31.77 -14.66
N ILE A 74 -6.73 31.13 -15.76
CA ILE A 74 -8.12 31.11 -16.23
C ILE A 74 -9.00 30.25 -15.32
N ILE A 75 -8.47 29.15 -14.78
CA ILE A 75 -9.18 28.35 -13.75
C ILE A 75 -9.56 29.24 -12.57
N ALA A 76 -8.64 30.08 -12.08
CA ALA A 76 -8.90 30.99 -10.97
C ALA A 76 -9.97 32.03 -11.31
N LEU A 77 -9.93 32.65 -12.49
CA LEU A 77 -10.95 33.60 -12.94
C LEU A 77 -12.34 32.97 -13.02
N ARG A 78 -12.45 31.78 -13.65
CA ARG A 78 -13.72 31.05 -13.77
C ARG A 78 -14.28 30.67 -12.41
N LEU A 79 -13.43 30.29 -11.47
CA LEU A 79 -13.83 29.93 -10.11
C LEU A 79 -14.37 31.15 -9.34
N ALA A 80 -13.73 32.31 -9.49
CA ALA A 80 -14.20 33.56 -8.90
C ALA A 80 -15.57 33.96 -9.48
N ASP A 81 -15.76 33.84 -10.80
CA ASP A 81 -17.04 34.14 -11.46
C ASP A 81 -18.14 33.17 -11.03
N GLU A 82 -17.83 31.87 -10.93
CA GLU A 82 -18.74 30.82 -10.43
C GLU A 82 -19.23 31.13 -9.01
N LEU A 83 -18.34 31.54 -8.12
CA LEU A 83 -18.69 31.90 -6.74
C LEU A 83 -19.61 33.13 -6.68
N LEU A 84 -19.36 34.13 -7.53
CA LEU A 84 -20.21 35.33 -7.60
C LEU A 84 -21.59 35.01 -8.17
N ARG A 85 -21.67 34.18 -9.22
CA ARG A 85 -22.95 33.68 -9.77
C ARG A 85 -23.73 32.92 -8.72
N TYR A 86 -23.08 32.02 -8.00
CA TYR A 86 -23.71 31.29 -6.91
C TYR A 86 -24.29 32.22 -5.83
N CYS A 87 -23.57 33.28 -5.45
CA CYS A 87 -24.08 34.29 -4.53
C CYS A 87 -25.32 35.00 -5.10
N GLU A 88 -25.27 35.43 -6.35
CA GLU A 88 -26.39 36.11 -7.03
C GLU A 88 -27.63 35.20 -7.13
N GLU A 89 -27.47 33.96 -7.62
CA GLU A 89 -28.54 32.96 -7.74
C GLU A 89 -29.20 32.65 -6.39
N LYS A 90 -28.41 32.61 -5.31
CA LYS A 90 -28.91 32.38 -3.94
C LYS A 90 -29.30 33.66 -3.21
N LYS A 91 -29.28 34.82 -3.86
CA LYS A 91 -29.55 36.15 -3.26
C LYS A 91 -28.73 36.40 -1.99
N ARG A 92 -27.44 36.06 -2.03
CA ARG A 92 -26.49 36.22 -0.92
C ARG A 92 -25.50 37.34 -1.23
N THR A 93 -25.02 37.99 -0.18
CA THR A 93 -23.88 38.92 -0.30
C THR A 93 -22.68 38.21 -0.91
N PRO A 94 -22.01 38.82 -1.91
CA PRO A 94 -20.76 38.30 -2.45
C PRO A 94 -19.72 38.05 -1.36
N TYR A 95 -18.96 36.95 -1.50
CA TYR A 95 -17.87 36.64 -0.58
C TYR A 95 -16.78 37.73 -0.63
N PHE A 96 -16.49 38.27 -1.81
CA PHE A 96 -15.49 39.33 -2.01
C PHE A 96 -16.05 40.42 -2.95
N ASP A 97 -15.45 41.60 -2.90
CA ASP A 97 -15.72 42.70 -3.83
C ASP A 97 -14.72 42.74 -4.98
N LYS A 98 -13.48 42.33 -4.74
CA LYS A 98 -12.41 42.30 -5.75
C LYS A 98 -11.59 41.02 -5.68
N PHE A 99 -11.49 40.33 -6.81
CA PHE A 99 -10.55 39.22 -7.02
C PHE A 99 -9.49 39.65 -8.03
N LEU A 100 -8.21 39.58 -7.65
CA LEU A 100 -7.08 39.91 -8.50
C LEU A 100 -6.27 38.65 -8.78
N CYS A 101 -6.11 38.29 -10.04
CA CYS A 101 -5.19 37.27 -10.51
C CYS A 101 -3.91 37.95 -11.03
N ILE A 102 -2.75 37.67 -10.44
CA ILE A 102 -1.46 38.08 -11.00
C ILE A 102 -0.87 36.87 -11.72
N ALA A 103 -0.57 36.99 -13.01
CA ALA A 103 -0.12 35.87 -13.84
C ALA A 103 1.26 36.18 -14.44
N VAL A 104 2.29 35.48 -13.97
CA VAL A 104 3.69 35.71 -14.36
C VAL A 104 4.14 34.67 -15.37
N GLU A 105 4.67 35.12 -16.51
CA GLU A 105 5.24 34.25 -17.53
C GLU A 105 6.46 34.93 -18.17
N LYS A 106 7.64 34.33 -18.04
CA LYS A 106 8.90 34.94 -18.50
C LYS A 106 9.13 34.78 -20.00
N ASN A 107 8.64 33.70 -20.60
CA ASN A 107 8.84 33.42 -22.02
C ASN A 107 7.89 34.27 -22.85
N GLU A 108 8.46 35.08 -23.75
CA GLU A 108 7.72 36.07 -24.54
C GLU A 108 6.62 35.46 -25.41
N ASP A 109 6.86 34.29 -26.02
CA ASP A 109 5.88 33.60 -26.88
C ASP A 109 4.71 33.04 -26.04
N ASN A 110 5.03 32.38 -24.92
CA ASN A 110 4.02 31.88 -23.99
C ASN A 110 3.21 33.05 -23.41
N PHE A 111 3.85 34.18 -23.12
CA PHE A 111 3.18 35.39 -22.65
C PHE A 111 2.23 36.00 -23.69
N LYS A 112 2.64 36.09 -24.96
CA LYS A 112 1.77 36.54 -26.06
C LYS A 112 0.52 35.65 -26.18
N ASN A 113 0.71 34.33 -26.10
CA ASN A 113 -0.41 33.38 -26.11
C ASN A 113 -1.32 33.55 -24.88
N LEU A 114 -0.73 33.71 -23.69
CA LEU A 114 -1.47 33.96 -22.46
C LEU A 114 -2.36 35.21 -22.58
N LEU A 115 -1.86 36.31 -23.14
CA LEU A 115 -2.65 37.53 -23.39
C LEU A 115 -3.85 37.25 -24.31
N ALA A 116 -3.65 36.50 -25.39
CA ALA A 116 -4.72 36.14 -26.32
C ALA A 116 -5.81 35.31 -25.61
N VAL A 117 -5.41 34.31 -24.82
CA VAL A 117 -6.33 33.48 -24.04
C VAL A 117 -7.07 34.31 -22.99
N ILE A 118 -6.38 35.18 -22.25
CA ILE A 118 -6.99 36.06 -21.25
C ILE A 118 -8.05 36.95 -21.92
N ASN A 119 -7.73 37.59 -23.04
CA ASN A 119 -8.65 38.46 -23.76
C ASN A 119 -9.89 37.71 -24.26
N ARG A 120 -9.72 36.46 -24.71
CA ARG A 120 -10.83 35.59 -25.11
C ARG A 120 -11.72 35.23 -23.92
N GLU A 121 -11.12 34.72 -22.84
CA GLU A 121 -11.85 34.16 -21.70
C GLU A 121 -12.50 35.23 -20.83
N LYS A 122 -11.88 36.41 -20.70
CA LYS A 122 -12.44 37.54 -19.95
C LYS A 122 -13.77 38.02 -20.53
N LYS A 123 -14.03 37.82 -21.83
CA LYS A 123 -15.32 38.14 -22.47
C LYS A 123 -16.47 37.29 -21.93
N ASN A 124 -16.18 36.08 -21.45
CA ASN A 124 -17.18 35.11 -20.99
C ASN A 124 -17.53 35.24 -19.50
N LEU A 125 -16.77 36.03 -18.72
CA LEU A 125 -17.06 36.27 -17.31
C LEU A 125 -18.29 37.19 -17.17
N LYS A 126 -19.17 36.93 -16.21
CA LYS A 126 -20.32 37.81 -15.93
C LYS A 126 -19.90 39.01 -15.09
N PHE A 127 -19.03 38.79 -14.10
CA PHE A 127 -18.63 39.81 -13.11
C PHE A 127 -17.26 40.42 -13.42
N LYS A 128 -17.10 40.99 -14.61
CA LYS A 128 -15.82 41.53 -15.13
C LYS A 128 -15.31 42.74 -14.33
N ASP A 129 -16.20 43.47 -13.66
CA ASP A 129 -15.92 44.60 -12.79
C ASP A 129 -15.21 44.17 -11.49
N LYS A 130 -15.58 42.99 -10.97
CA LYS A 130 -15.06 42.42 -9.72
C LYS A 130 -13.84 41.53 -9.91
N ILE A 131 -13.61 41.03 -11.12
CA ILE A 131 -12.55 40.07 -11.43
C ILE A 131 -11.52 40.73 -12.35
N GLU A 132 -10.30 40.86 -11.84
CA GLU A 132 -9.18 41.46 -12.54
C GLU A 132 -8.05 40.45 -12.73
N ILE A 133 -7.34 40.58 -13.85
CA ILE A 133 -6.13 39.82 -14.13
C ILE A 133 -5.03 40.77 -14.60
N LEU A 134 -3.86 40.63 -14.00
CA LEU A 134 -2.64 41.37 -14.31
C LEU A 134 -1.59 40.40 -14.84
N PRO A 135 -1.44 40.28 -16.17
CA PRO A 135 -0.37 39.51 -16.78
C PRO A 135 0.95 40.28 -16.71
N ILE A 136 2.04 39.64 -16.28
CA ILE A 136 3.38 40.22 -16.16
C ILE A 136 4.40 39.36 -16.93
N ASN A 137 5.11 39.97 -17.88
CA ASN A 137 6.21 39.32 -18.60
C ASN A 137 7.55 39.59 -17.92
N ASP A 138 7.87 38.80 -16.89
CA ASP A 138 9.10 38.91 -16.11
C ASP A 138 9.39 37.55 -15.44
N GLU A 139 10.55 37.42 -14.81
CA GLU A 139 10.85 36.25 -13.98
C GLU A 139 10.13 36.32 -12.63
N PHE A 140 9.65 35.17 -12.18
CA PHE A 140 8.95 35.02 -10.89
C PHE A 140 9.67 35.73 -9.72
N ALA A 141 10.98 35.51 -9.57
CA ALA A 141 11.76 36.09 -8.48
C ALA A 141 11.79 37.63 -8.52
N ASN A 142 11.85 38.23 -9.72
CA ASN A 142 11.84 39.69 -9.90
C ASN A 142 10.49 40.27 -9.47
N VAL A 143 9.39 39.63 -9.86
CA VAL A 143 8.04 40.06 -9.50
C VAL A 143 7.82 39.95 -7.99
N VAL A 144 8.27 38.86 -7.36
CA VAL A 144 8.19 38.71 -5.90
C VAL A 144 9.00 39.79 -5.19
N SER A 145 10.22 40.07 -5.62
CA SER A 145 11.05 41.13 -5.03
C SER A 145 10.37 42.50 -5.10
N LYS A 146 9.78 42.84 -6.25
CA LYS A 146 9.00 44.08 -6.43
C LYS A 146 7.77 44.10 -5.51
N LEU A 147 6.98 43.02 -5.50
CA LEU A 147 5.78 42.89 -4.68
C LEU A 147 6.06 43.08 -3.19
N VAL A 148 7.13 42.45 -2.67
CA VAL A 148 7.51 42.54 -1.26
C VAL A 148 7.96 43.95 -0.91
N LYS A 149 8.69 44.63 -1.80
CA LYS A 149 9.13 46.03 -1.60
C LYS A 149 7.97 47.02 -1.63
N GLU A 150 7.05 46.88 -2.58
CA GLU A 150 5.98 47.86 -2.82
C GLU A 150 4.79 47.66 -1.88
N VAL A 151 4.39 46.41 -1.63
CA VAL A 151 3.18 46.09 -0.88
C VAL A 151 3.52 45.64 0.55
N GLY A 152 4.52 44.76 0.68
CA GLY A 152 4.95 44.19 1.96
C GLY A 152 3.79 43.71 2.83
N VAL A 153 3.79 44.09 4.11
CA VAL A 153 2.78 43.67 5.10
C VAL A 153 1.35 44.15 4.82
N ARG A 154 1.16 45.09 3.89
CA ARG A 154 -0.17 45.61 3.50
C ARG A 154 -0.89 44.71 2.50
N ILE A 155 -0.30 43.58 2.14
CA ILE A 155 -0.88 42.68 1.15
C ILE A 155 -2.26 42.15 1.61
N ALA A 156 -3.19 42.11 0.66
CA ALA A 156 -4.44 41.38 0.83
C ALA A 156 -4.15 39.87 0.94
N PRO A 157 -5.07 39.05 1.48
CA PRO A 157 -4.87 37.60 1.50
C PRO A 157 -4.51 37.10 0.10
N SER A 158 -3.40 36.37 0.02
CA SER A 158 -2.80 35.98 -1.25
C SER A 158 -2.47 34.51 -1.27
N PHE A 159 -2.93 33.81 -2.31
CA PHE A 159 -2.59 32.40 -2.54
C PHE A 159 -1.64 32.30 -3.72
N PHE A 160 -0.40 31.86 -3.46
CA PHE A 160 0.65 31.72 -4.45
C PHE A 160 0.72 30.29 -4.99
N PHE A 161 0.41 30.12 -6.27
CA PHE A 161 0.64 28.90 -7.01
C PHE A 161 1.97 29.00 -7.77
N ILE A 162 2.89 28.10 -7.48
CA ILE A 162 4.27 28.11 -8.01
C ILE A 162 4.48 26.76 -8.72
N ASP A 163 4.39 26.73 -10.05
CA ASP A 163 4.40 25.49 -10.83
C ASP A 163 5.41 25.54 -12.01
N PRO A 164 6.72 25.55 -11.73
CA PRO A 164 7.72 25.57 -12.79
C PRO A 164 7.76 24.23 -13.55
N PHE A 165 8.14 24.22 -14.83
CA PHE A 165 8.38 22.98 -15.58
C PHE A 165 9.62 22.19 -15.10
N GLY A 166 10.53 22.84 -14.37
CA GLY A 166 11.76 22.26 -13.83
C GLY A 166 12.07 22.84 -12.44
N PHE A 167 13.30 22.70 -11.96
CA PHE A 167 13.70 23.20 -10.63
C PHE A 167 14.47 24.53 -10.66
N SER A 168 14.67 25.11 -11.85
CA SER A 168 15.23 26.45 -12.03
C SER A 168 14.16 27.54 -11.89
N GLY A 169 14.56 28.74 -11.44
CA GLY A 169 13.69 29.93 -11.44
C GLY A 169 12.82 30.12 -10.19
N VAL A 170 12.98 29.25 -9.17
CA VAL A 170 12.32 29.39 -7.86
C VAL A 170 13.39 29.40 -6.77
N PRO A 171 14.08 30.54 -6.55
CA PRO A 171 15.03 30.64 -5.45
C PRO A 171 14.31 30.55 -4.11
N PHE A 172 14.94 29.91 -3.13
CA PHE A 172 14.41 29.75 -1.78
C PHE A 172 14.11 31.10 -1.12
N GLU A 173 14.93 32.12 -1.40
CA GLU A 173 14.72 33.46 -0.84
C GLU A 173 13.38 34.07 -1.28
N ALA A 174 12.98 33.90 -2.55
CA ALA A 174 11.66 34.37 -3.00
C ALA A 174 10.51 33.63 -2.29
N VAL A 175 10.67 32.33 -2.04
CA VAL A 175 9.68 31.53 -1.29
C VAL A 175 9.60 31.99 0.16
N LYS A 176 10.74 32.24 0.80
CA LYS A 176 10.84 32.77 2.16
C LYS A 176 10.21 34.17 2.25
N ASP A 177 10.50 35.04 1.30
CA ASP A 177 9.94 36.40 1.27
C ASP A 177 8.41 36.36 1.19
N ILE A 178 7.84 35.50 0.32
CA ILE A 178 6.38 35.31 0.25
C ILE A 178 5.80 34.83 1.59
N LEU A 179 6.43 33.84 2.23
CA LEU A 179 5.95 33.26 3.48
C LEU A 179 6.12 34.19 4.69
N SER A 180 6.98 35.21 4.57
CA SER A 180 7.12 36.28 5.56
C SER A 180 5.93 37.26 5.55
N LEU A 181 5.20 37.33 4.43
CA LEU A 181 4.05 38.22 4.29
C LEU A 181 2.84 37.70 5.10
N PRO A 182 2.01 38.59 5.64
CA PRO A 182 0.82 38.18 6.38
C PRO A 182 -0.24 37.61 5.44
N ARG A 183 -0.97 36.58 5.92
CA ARG A 183 -2.11 35.98 5.21
C ARG A 183 -1.77 35.43 3.82
N THR A 184 -0.54 34.97 3.64
CA THR A 184 -0.10 34.29 2.43
C THR A 184 -0.01 32.79 2.63
N GLU A 185 -0.26 32.04 1.55
CA GLU A 185 -0.04 30.61 1.49
C GLU A 185 0.59 30.25 0.15
N ILE A 186 1.40 29.19 0.12
CA ILE A 186 2.05 28.68 -1.08
C ILE A 186 1.54 27.28 -1.41
N PHE A 187 1.32 27.04 -2.69
CA PHE A 187 1.19 25.71 -3.28
C PHE A 187 2.20 25.53 -4.39
N PHE A 188 3.24 24.74 -4.12
CA PHE A 188 4.45 24.66 -4.91
C PHE A 188 4.67 23.27 -5.51
N THR A 189 4.92 23.19 -6.81
CA THR A 189 5.35 21.97 -7.49
C THR A 189 6.86 21.78 -7.38
N PHE A 190 7.26 20.88 -6.48
CA PHE A 190 8.65 20.53 -6.24
C PHE A 190 9.11 19.38 -7.14
N MET A 191 9.85 19.72 -8.21
CA MET A 191 10.31 18.82 -9.28
C MET A 191 11.44 17.86 -8.87
N THR A 192 11.21 17.08 -7.81
CA THR A 192 12.20 16.17 -7.18
C THR A 192 12.84 15.17 -8.14
N ARG A 193 12.11 14.66 -9.14
CA ARG A 193 12.64 13.68 -10.09
C ARG A 193 13.77 14.29 -10.91
N ASP A 194 13.57 15.52 -11.38
CA ASP A 194 14.53 16.21 -12.23
C ASP A 194 15.73 16.65 -11.39
N ILE A 195 15.51 17.12 -10.15
CA ILE A 195 16.58 17.38 -9.17
C ILE A 195 17.42 16.12 -8.96
N ASN A 196 16.78 14.98 -8.65
CA ASN A 196 17.45 13.71 -8.38
C ASN A 196 18.22 13.18 -9.61
N ARG A 197 17.62 13.30 -10.81
CA ARG A 197 18.21 12.85 -12.08
C ARG A 197 19.48 13.63 -12.43
N PHE A 198 19.51 14.93 -12.17
CA PHE A 198 20.62 15.80 -12.54
C PHE A 198 21.52 16.14 -11.36
N LEU A 199 21.29 15.54 -10.20
CA LEU A 199 22.11 15.71 -9.01
C LEU A 199 23.56 15.32 -9.30
N GLY A 200 24.51 16.17 -8.94
CA GLY A 200 25.95 15.95 -9.17
C GLY A 200 26.50 16.50 -10.47
N LEU A 201 25.67 17.06 -11.36
CA LEU A 201 26.13 17.73 -12.57
C LEU A 201 26.52 19.20 -12.28
N PRO A 202 27.74 19.66 -12.63
CA PRO A 202 28.20 21.02 -12.32
C PRO A 202 27.28 22.13 -12.87
N GLN A 203 26.69 21.91 -14.04
CA GLN A 203 25.83 22.89 -14.71
C GLN A 203 24.52 23.21 -13.97
N VAL A 204 24.05 22.34 -13.07
CA VAL A 204 22.81 22.59 -12.31
C VAL A 204 23.06 23.10 -10.89
N GLU A 205 24.32 23.17 -10.45
CA GLU A 205 24.70 23.55 -9.09
C GLU A 205 24.20 24.96 -8.72
N LYS A 206 24.27 25.93 -9.64
CA LYS A 206 23.73 27.28 -9.43
C LYS A 206 22.23 27.24 -9.08
N HIS A 207 21.45 26.39 -9.76
CA HIS A 207 20.02 26.26 -9.52
C HIS A 207 19.72 25.54 -8.21
N LEU A 208 20.53 24.54 -7.84
CA LEU A 208 20.40 23.84 -6.55
C LEU A 208 20.77 24.75 -5.37
N ASN A 209 21.82 25.56 -5.50
CA ASN A 209 22.20 26.58 -4.52
C ASN A 209 21.14 27.70 -4.39
N ALA A 210 20.41 28.00 -5.46
CA ALA A 210 19.28 28.92 -5.39
C ALA A 210 18.06 28.27 -4.71
N LEU A 211 17.78 27.00 -5.00
CA LEU A 211 16.60 26.28 -4.50
C LEU A 211 16.74 25.84 -3.03
N TYR A 212 17.94 25.49 -2.60
CA TYR A 212 18.23 25.07 -1.23
C TYR A 212 19.07 26.14 -0.52
N PRO A 213 18.65 26.59 0.67
CA PRO A 213 19.38 27.64 1.40
C PRO A 213 20.65 27.12 2.09
N THR A 214 20.87 25.80 2.13
CA THR A 214 22.06 25.17 2.73
C THR A 214 22.75 24.25 1.73
N SER A 215 24.04 24.00 1.91
CA SER A 215 24.83 23.08 1.07
C SER A 215 24.64 21.60 1.41
N GLU A 216 23.76 21.25 2.36
CA GLU A 216 23.46 19.86 2.75
C GLU A 216 23.03 18.99 1.57
N TRP A 217 22.41 19.57 0.54
CA TRP A 217 22.01 18.85 -0.67
C TRP A 217 23.18 18.17 -1.39
N LYS A 218 24.41 18.70 -1.25
CA LYS A 218 25.62 18.12 -1.87
C LYS A 218 25.93 16.73 -1.32
N GLN A 219 25.65 16.49 -0.04
CA GLN A 219 25.89 15.20 0.60
C GLN A 219 24.87 14.13 0.17
N ILE A 220 23.65 14.57 -0.14
CA ILE A 220 22.55 13.69 -0.57
C ILE A 220 22.89 12.96 -1.89
N TYR A 221 23.77 13.52 -2.72
CA TYR A 221 24.28 12.87 -3.93
C TYR A 221 24.94 11.51 -3.68
N GLN A 222 25.56 11.32 -2.51
CA GLN A 222 26.28 10.09 -2.18
C GLN A 222 25.34 8.89 -1.92
N ILE A 223 24.05 9.15 -1.70
CA ILE A 223 23.05 8.11 -1.46
C ILE A 223 22.81 7.33 -2.77
N GLN A 224 23.07 6.02 -2.74
CA GLN A 224 22.94 5.14 -3.91
C GLN A 224 21.48 4.84 -4.27
N SER A 225 20.61 4.72 -3.26
CA SER A 225 19.20 4.43 -3.46
C SER A 225 18.44 5.66 -3.97
N TRP A 226 17.79 5.52 -5.13
CA TRP A 226 17.02 6.60 -5.74
C TRP A 226 15.87 7.06 -4.84
N GLU A 227 15.17 6.13 -4.18
CA GLU A 227 14.05 6.40 -3.27
C GLU A 227 14.48 7.03 -1.95
N GLU A 228 15.67 6.71 -1.45
CA GLU A 228 16.23 7.36 -0.27
C GLU A 228 16.67 8.79 -0.60
N ARG A 229 17.29 8.99 -1.76
CA ARG A 229 17.68 10.31 -2.25
C ARG A 229 16.47 11.23 -2.49
N ASP A 230 15.43 10.72 -3.14
CA ASP A 230 14.14 11.43 -3.34
C ASP A 230 13.54 11.90 -2.01
N ARG A 231 13.52 11.03 -0.98
CA ARG A 231 13.05 11.38 0.37
C ARG A 231 13.96 12.39 1.05
N ALA A 232 15.29 12.24 0.95
CA ALA A 232 16.25 13.15 1.56
C ALA A 232 16.14 14.56 0.96
N LEU A 233 16.02 14.68 -0.36
CA LEU A 233 15.86 15.96 -1.06
C LEU A 233 14.58 16.69 -0.65
N LEU A 234 13.45 15.96 -0.53
CA LEU A 234 12.19 16.52 -0.03
C LEU A 234 12.32 16.95 1.43
N ASN A 235 12.86 16.09 2.29
CA ASN A 235 12.97 16.35 3.72
C ASN A 235 13.84 17.58 3.99
N LEU A 236 14.94 17.75 3.23
CA LEU A 236 15.77 18.94 3.32
C LEU A 236 14.98 20.21 2.97
N TYR A 237 14.22 20.20 1.87
CA TYR A 237 13.43 21.37 1.47
C TYR A 237 12.33 21.71 2.49
N VAL A 238 11.61 20.70 2.98
CA VAL A 238 10.57 20.86 4.03
C VAL A 238 11.18 21.36 5.33
N LYS A 239 12.36 20.86 5.72
CA LYS A 239 13.12 21.34 6.89
C LYS A 239 13.48 22.80 6.71
N SER A 240 14.02 23.20 5.56
CA SER A 240 14.35 24.60 5.25
C SER A 240 13.13 25.51 5.34
N LEU A 241 11.97 25.11 4.81
CA LEU A 241 10.74 25.90 4.92
C LEU A 241 10.35 26.16 6.39
N LYS A 242 10.43 25.14 7.24
CA LYS A 242 10.07 25.27 8.66
C LYS A 242 11.10 26.06 9.47
N GLU A 243 12.37 25.71 9.33
CA GLU A 243 13.45 26.23 10.19
C GLU A 243 13.97 27.60 9.72
N ILE A 244 14.02 27.85 8.40
CA ILE A 244 14.61 29.07 7.84
C ILE A 244 13.51 30.06 7.40
N ALA A 245 12.45 29.60 6.73
CA ALA A 245 11.33 30.45 6.36
C ALA A 245 10.27 30.61 7.47
N GLY A 246 10.41 29.87 8.58
CA GLY A 246 9.56 30.04 9.77
C GLY A 246 8.09 29.64 9.58
N ILE A 247 7.75 28.87 8.54
CA ILE A 247 6.38 28.48 8.26
C ILE A 247 5.91 27.40 9.24
N LYS A 248 4.71 27.57 9.82
CA LYS A 248 4.19 26.61 10.82
C LYS A 248 3.81 25.26 10.22
N TYR A 249 3.13 25.29 9.07
CA TYR A 249 2.55 24.08 8.47
C TYR A 249 3.04 23.86 7.04
N VAL A 250 3.59 22.67 6.79
CA VAL A 250 4.03 22.20 5.47
C VAL A 250 3.53 20.79 5.26
N PHE A 251 2.87 20.54 4.12
CA PHE A 251 2.40 19.21 3.78
C PHE A 251 2.69 18.85 2.32
N PRO A 252 3.54 17.84 2.06
CA PRO A 252 3.84 17.36 0.72
C PRO A 252 2.86 16.26 0.26
N PHE A 253 2.42 16.36 -0.99
CA PHE A 253 1.60 15.36 -1.68
C PHE A 253 2.36 14.77 -2.87
N ARG A 254 2.54 13.45 -2.88
CA ARG A 254 3.37 12.78 -3.89
C ARG A 254 2.60 12.54 -5.18
N VAL A 255 3.17 12.89 -6.32
CA VAL A 255 2.59 12.61 -7.65
C VAL A 255 3.53 11.70 -8.43
N TYR A 256 3.01 10.56 -8.89
CA TYR A 256 3.75 9.58 -9.67
C TYR A 256 3.63 9.84 -11.17
N MET A 257 4.52 9.25 -11.95
CA MET A 257 4.43 9.27 -13.41
C MET A 257 3.21 8.48 -13.91
N ASP A 258 2.62 8.92 -15.01
CA ASP A 258 1.45 8.27 -15.63
C ASP A 258 1.75 6.83 -16.09
N GLU A 259 3.01 6.57 -16.49
CA GLU A 259 3.45 5.32 -17.13
C GLU A 259 4.25 4.38 -16.22
N LYS A 260 4.86 4.89 -15.14
CA LYS A 260 5.79 4.16 -14.26
C LYS A 260 5.51 4.47 -12.78
N TYR A 261 5.68 3.48 -11.91
CA TYR A 261 5.55 3.66 -10.46
C TYR A 261 6.79 4.33 -9.84
N GLN A 262 7.07 5.56 -10.27
CA GLN A 262 8.18 6.40 -9.83
C GLN A 262 7.66 7.81 -9.53
N THR A 263 8.19 8.49 -8.50
CA THR A 263 7.86 9.90 -8.22
C THR A 263 8.18 10.77 -9.43
N LEU A 264 7.23 11.60 -9.81
CA LEU A 264 7.42 12.67 -10.77
C LEU A 264 7.78 13.98 -10.05
N TYR A 265 6.91 14.42 -9.14
CA TYR A 265 7.13 15.60 -8.30
C TYR A 265 6.33 15.50 -6.99
N TYR A 266 6.56 16.44 -6.08
CA TYR A 266 5.73 16.67 -4.90
C TYR A 266 4.97 17.99 -5.05
N LEU A 267 3.70 18.01 -4.66
CA LEU A 267 2.94 19.24 -4.48
C LEU A 267 3.01 19.62 -3.00
N ILE A 268 3.67 20.71 -2.67
CA ILE A 268 3.92 21.16 -1.30
C ILE A 268 2.97 22.31 -0.98
N HIS A 269 2.12 22.14 0.02
CA HIS A 269 1.32 23.24 0.58
C HIS A 269 1.98 23.77 1.84
N ALA A 270 2.15 25.09 1.92
CA ALA A 270 2.79 25.79 3.02
C ALA A 270 1.88 26.92 3.52
N THR A 271 1.56 26.93 4.81
CA THR A 271 0.63 27.89 5.43
C THR A 271 0.97 28.12 6.90
N ASN A 272 0.67 29.32 7.42
CA ASN A 272 0.73 29.62 8.85
C ASN A 272 -0.56 29.26 9.61
N HIS A 273 -1.61 28.84 8.90
CA HIS A 273 -2.93 28.63 9.49
C HIS A 273 -3.32 27.15 9.51
N PHE A 274 -3.63 26.63 10.71
CA PHE A 274 -3.98 25.22 10.91
C PHE A 274 -5.18 24.77 10.06
N HIS A 275 -6.20 25.62 9.96
CA HIS A 275 -7.37 25.33 9.13
C HIS A 275 -7.01 25.20 7.62
N GLY A 276 -5.98 25.92 7.15
CA GLY A 276 -5.48 25.79 5.77
C GLY A 276 -4.87 24.42 5.55
N LEU A 277 -3.94 24.01 6.43
CA LEU A 277 -3.36 22.66 6.44
C LEU A 277 -4.46 21.58 6.43
N LYS A 278 -5.44 21.74 7.31
CA LYS A 278 -6.53 20.78 7.48
C LYS A 278 -7.34 20.58 6.19
N ILE A 279 -7.80 21.68 5.58
CA ILE A 279 -8.57 21.62 4.33
C ILE A 279 -7.73 20.98 3.23
N MET A 280 -6.48 21.43 3.06
CA MET A 280 -5.63 20.93 1.99
C MET A 280 -5.38 19.43 2.14
N LYS A 281 -5.05 18.98 3.35
CA LYS A 281 -4.91 17.55 3.65
C LYS A 281 -6.18 16.77 3.34
N ASP A 282 -7.35 17.26 3.71
CA ASP A 282 -8.62 16.56 3.42
C ASP A 282 -8.87 16.43 1.91
N ILE A 283 -8.57 17.47 1.14
CA ILE A 283 -8.67 17.48 -0.32
C ILE A 283 -7.66 16.48 -0.92
N MET A 284 -6.40 16.54 -0.49
CA MET A 284 -5.34 15.63 -0.91
C MET A 284 -5.66 14.16 -0.56
N LYS A 285 -6.22 13.88 0.62
CA LYS A 285 -6.66 12.53 1.03
C LYS A 285 -7.72 11.98 0.10
N LYS A 286 -8.71 12.80 -0.29
CA LYS A 286 -9.79 12.43 -1.22
C LYS A 286 -9.28 12.22 -2.64
N GLN A 287 -8.28 12.99 -3.07
CA GLN A 287 -7.68 12.88 -4.39
C GLN A 287 -6.65 11.75 -4.50
N GLY A 288 -6.05 11.36 -3.38
CA GLY A 288 -5.04 10.31 -3.32
C GLY A 288 -5.63 8.91 -3.44
N ALA A 289 -4.85 7.99 -4.01
CA ALA A 289 -5.23 6.57 -4.06
C ALA A 289 -5.30 5.99 -2.65
N SER A 290 -6.44 5.36 -2.32
CA SER A 290 -6.75 4.64 -1.06
C SER A 290 -6.24 5.29 0.23
N GLY A 291 -6.15 6.63 0.28
CA GLY A 291 -5.80 7.39 1.47
C GLY A 291 -4.31 7.64 1.75
N ASN A 292 -3.38 7.37 0.85
CA ASN A 292 -1.93 7.54 1.14
C ASN A 292 -1.34 8.90 0.74
N PHE A 293 -2.15 9.95 0.65
CA PHE A 293 -1.70 11.31 0.27
C PHE A 293 -0.76 11.31 -0.94
N ALA A 294 -1.10 10.48 -1.93
CA ALA A 294 -0.35 10.33 -3.16
C ALA A 294 -1.27 9.98 -4.33
N TRP A 295 -0.97 10.53 -5.50
CA TRP A 295 -1.62 10.17 -6.75
C TRP A 295 -0.75 9.20 -7.55
N LEU A 296 -1.29 8.02 -7.91
CA LEU A 296 -0.53 6.88 -8.44
C LEU A 296 -0.67 6.66 -9.96
N GLY A 297 -1.20 7.62 -10.72
CA GLY A 297 -1.46 7.43 -12.15
C GLY A 297 -2.87 6.90 -12.48
N PRO A 298 -3.32 6.99 -13.75
CA PRO A 298 -4.61 6.49 -14.22
C PRO A 298 -4.75 4.95 -14.17
N LYS A 299 -3.64 4.23 -14.01
CA LYS A 299 -3.59 2.78 -13.79
C LYS A 299 -3.76 2.38 -12.31
N GLU A 300 -4.34 3.27 -11.49
CA GLU A 300 -4.49 3.14 -10.03
C GLU A 300 -5.01 1.76 -9.58
N SER A 301 -5.93 1.13 -10.32
CA SER A 301 -6.47 -0.19 -10.00
C SER A 301 -5.43 -1.33 -10.07
N LEU A 302 -4.41 -1.21 -10.94
CA LEU A 302 -3.28 -2.15 -11.05
C LEU A 302 -2.27 -1.96 -9.91
N TYR A 303 -2.19 -0.72 -9.36
CA TYR A 303 -1.28 -0.32 -8.30
C TYR A 303 -1.95 -0.27 -6.90
N ARG A 304 -3.28 -0.43 -6.79
CA ARG A 304 -4.04 -0.47 -5.51
C ARG A 304 -3.59 -1.60 -4.58
N HIS A 305 -3.08 -2.70 -5.14
CA HIS A 305 -2.53 -3.81 -4.36
C HIS A 305 -1.11 -3.54 -3.82
N GLN A 306 -0.52 -2.38 -4.15
CA GLN A 306 0.81 -1.91 -3.71
C GLN A 306 0.71 -1.02 -2.46
N GLN A 307 -0.48 -0.52 -2.14
CA GLN A 307 -0.74 0.29 -0.95
C GLN A 307 -1.20 -0.56 0.24
N LYS A 308 -0.31 -1.39 0.78
CA LYS A 308 -0.42 -1.90 2.16
C LYS A 308 0.97 -2.00 2.78
N LEU A 309 1.65 -0.87 2.88
CA LEU A 309 2.96 -0.77 3.53
C LEU A 309 3.29 0.66 3.96
N PHE A 310 2.28 1.36 4.45
CA PHE A 310 2.50 2.44 5.39
C PHE A 310 1.84 2.02 6.69
N ASP A 311 2.58 2.12 7.80
CA ASP A 311 2.13 1.78 9.16
C ASP A 311 0.97 2.66 9.65
N ASP A 312 0.38 3.51 8.80
CA ASP A 312 -0.70 4.44 9.10
C ASP A 312 -2.06 3.72 9.19
N THR A 313 -2.21 2.87 10.20
CA THR A 313 -3.48 2.27 10.61
C THR A 313 -4.12 3.05 11.76
N ILE A 314 -5.43 2.92 11.97
CA ILE A 314 -6.08 3.47 13.17
C ILE A 314 -5.36 3.00 14.44
N SER A 315 -4.85 1.77 14.47
CA SER A 315 -4.07 1.25 15.60
C SER A 315 -2.77 2.00 15.84
N SER A 316 -2.02 2.38 14.79
CA SER A 316 -0.79 3.16 14.97
C SER A 316 -1.08 4.59 15.42
N LEU A 317 -2.17 5.20 14.94
CA LEU A 317 -2.63 6.50 15.44
C LEU A 317 -2.98 6.42 16.93
N LYS A 318 -3.68 5.36 17.36
CA LYS A 318 -4.01 5.13 18.78
C LYS A 318 -2.75 5.05 19.66
N GLU A 319 -1.79 4.22 19.29
CA GLU A 319 -0.54 4.08 20.05
C GLU A 319 0.29 5.36 20.05
N TYR A 320 0.33 6.07 18.91
CA TYR A 320 0.98 7.36 18.83
C TYR A 320 0.35 8.37 19.79
N LEU A 321 -0.98 8.57 19.74
CA LEU A 321 -1.69 9.52 20.62
C LEU A 321 -1.49 9.20 22.10
N LEU A 322 -1.60 7.93 22.49
CA LEU A 322 -1.36 7.51 23.88
C LEU A 322 0.08 7.77 24.32
N LYS A 323 1.06 7.61 23.42
CA LYS A 323 2.47 7.86 23.72
C LYS A 323 2.73 9.36 23.94
N ILE A 324 2.29 10.23 23.03
CA ILE A 324 2.65 11.67 23.09
C ILE A 324 1.87 12.40 24.19
N PHE A 325 0.63 12.00 24.42
CA PHE A 325 -0.25 12.64 25.40
C PHE A 325 -0.31 11.90 26.74
N LYS A 326 0.53 10.89 26.96
CA LYS A 326 0.56 10.13 28.23
C LYS A 326 0.53 11.06 29.45
N GLY A 327 -0.46 10.86 30.32
CA GLY A 327 -0.62 11.64 31.54
C GLY A 327 -1.13 13.07 31.37
N LYS A 328 -1.47 13.50 30.14
CA LYS A 328 -1.95 14.84 29.81
C LYS A 328 -3.47 14.83 29.59
N SER A 329 -4.08 15.99 29.70
CA SER A 329 -5.45 16.23 29.24
C SER A 329 -5.41 17.27 28.12
N LYS A 330 -6.05 16.97 27.01
CA LYS A 330 -6.09 17.84 25.82
C LYS A 330 -7.48 17.87 25.23
N THR A 331 -7.90 19.01 24.71
CA THR A 331 -9.10 19.10 23.89
C THR A 331 -8.90 18.41 22.55
N PHE A 332 -9.99 18.06 21.87
CA PHE A 332 -9.92 17.46 20.55
C PHE A 332 -9.22 18.39 19.55
N ASP A 333 -9.48 19.70 19.61
CA ASP A 333 -8.80 20.68 18.75
C ASP A 333 -7.30 20.78 19.05
N GLU A 334 -6.88 20.81 20.32
CA GLU A 334 -5.45 20.81 20.68
C GLU A 334 -4.73 19.55 20.18
N ILE A 335 -5.36 18.37 20.28
CA ILE A 335 -4.79 17.12 19.76
C ILE A 335 -4.54 17.22 18.27
N LEU A 336 -5.52 17.76 17.52
CA LEU A 336 -5.36 17.96 16.09
C LEU A 336 -4.24 18.98 15.82
N GLU A 337 -4.27 20.16 16.44
CA GLU A 337 -3.26 21.21 16.22
C GLU A 337 -1.83 20.74 16.49
N GLU A 338 -1.62 19.93 17.52
CA GLU A 338 -0.29 19.42 17.91
C GLU A 338 0.21 18.27 17.05
N THR A 339 -0.65 17.56 16.30
CA THR A 339 -0.24 16.31 15.63
C THR A 339 -0.63 16.20 14.17
N TYR A 340 -1.55 17.02 13.66
CA TYR A 340 -2.09 16.85 12.31
C TYR A 340 -1.01 16.99 11.25
N GLN A 341 0.00 17.82 11.46
CA GLN A 341 1.09 17.97 10.49
C GLN A 341 1.93 16.70 10.37
N ASP A 342 2.18 16.03 11.49
CA ASP A 342 3.17 14.96 11.59
C ASP A 342 2.58 13.57 11.30
N THR A 343 1.27 13.51 11.02
CA THR A 343 0.58 12.27 10.72
C THR A 343 -0.06 12.25 9.33
N ARG A 344 -0.19 11.06 8.76
CA ARG A 344 -0.95 10.80 7.52
C ARG A 344 -2.39 10.40 7.80
N PHE A 345 -3.03 11.06 8.75
CA PHE A 345 -4.44 10.90 9.07
C PHE A 345 -5.19 12.20 8.86
N VAL A 346 -6.50 12.09 8.56
CA VAL A 346 -7.41 13.22 8.60
C VAL A 346 -8.31 13.14 9.83
N GLU A 347 -9.05 14.21 10.11
CA GLU A 347 -9.82 14.36 11.34
C GLU A 347 -10.76 13.17 11.60
N LYS A 348 -11.32 12.57 10.54
CA LYS A 348 -12.19 11.41 10.62
C LYS A 348 -11.52 10.24 11.36
N GLU A 349 -10.26 9.94 11.02
CA GLU A 349 -9.48 8.88 11.65
C GLU A 349 -9.10 9.21 13.10
N TYR A 350 -8.83 10.48 13.43
CA TYR A 350 -8.62 10.91 14.81
C TYR A 350 -9.87 10.69 15.67
N ARG A 351 -11.05 11.08 15.15
CA ARG A 351 -12.33 10.84 15.83
C ARG A 351 -12.58 9.35 16.04
N GLN A 352 -12.25 8.53 15.05
CA GLN A 352 -12.35 7.08 15.15
C GLN A 352 -11.40 6.53 16.23
N ALA A 353 -10.12 6.90 16.17
CA ALA A 353 -9.08 6.42 17.09
C ALA A 353 -9.41 6.76 18.55
N LEU A 354 -9.79 8.00 18.85
CA LEU A 354 -10.09 8.45 20.21
C LEU A 354 -11.36 7.82 20.77
N LYS A 355 -12.42 7.65 19.96
CA LYS A 355 -13.63 6.91 20.39
C LYS A 355 -13.37 5.43 20.62
N GLU A 356 -12.50 4.82 19.82
CA GLU A 356 -12.05 3.45 20.07
C GLU A 356 -11.26 3.36 21.38
N LEU A 357 -10.34 4.30 21.65
CA LEU A 357 -9.60 4.37 22.92
C LEU A 357 -10.50 4.59 24.13
N GLU A 358 -11.53 5.42 24.01
CA GLU A 358 -12.54 5.63 25.06
C GLU A 358 -13.30 4.33 25.35
N LYS A 359 -13.76 3.64 24.29
CA LYS A 359 -14.44 2.34 24.41
C LYS A 359 -13.53 1.26 25.00
N GLU A 360 -12.22 1.34 24.72
CA GLU A 360 -11.20 0.47 25.30
C GLU A 360 -10.82 0.84 26.75
N GLY A 361 -11.36 1.94 27.30
CA GLY A 361 -11.03 2.44 28.64
C GLY A 361 -9.60 2.98 28.77
N ARG A 362 -8.92 3.26 27.65
CA ARG A 362 -7.53 3.75 27.62
C ARG A 362 -7.44 5.27 27.70
N VAL A 363 -8.53 5.98 27.41
CA VAL A 363 -8.69 7.42 27.64
C VAL A 363 -10.08 7.66 28.22
N ASN A 364 -10.26 8.73 28.97
CA ASN A 364 -11.57 9.23 29.33
C ASN A 364 -11.89 10.47 28.49
N ILE A 365 -13.11 10.61 27.99
CA ILE A 365 -13.48 11.77 27.19
C ILE A 365 -14.68 12.49 27.81
N ILE A 366 -14.44 13.70 28.29
CA ILE A 366 -15.48 14.60 28.76
C ILE A 366 -16.02 15.38 27.56
N ARG A 367 -17.30 15.17 27.25
CA ARG A 367 -17.96 15.92 26.18
C ARG A 367 -18.33 17.32 26.69
N VAL A 368 -17.81 18.34 26.01
CA VAL A 368 -18.03 19.77 26.30
C VAL A 368 -18.75 20.44 25.14
N THR A 369 -18.31 20.16 23.91
CA THR A 369 -18.91 20.66 22.67
C THR A 369 -19.93 19.67 22.12
N SER A 370 -19.64 18.36 22.17
CA SER A 370 -20.56 17.36 21.66
C SER A 370 -21.71 17.10 22.64
N LYS A 371 -22.96 17.16 22.15
CA LYS A 371 -24.15 16.89 22.97
C LYS A 371 -24.45 15.39 23.18
N THR A 372 -23.75 14.50 22.48
CA THR A 372 -23.97 13.04 22.55
C THR A 372 -22.65 12.30 22.60
N THR A 373 -22.67 11.07 23.14
CA THR A 373 -21.53 10.14 23.15
C THR A 373 -21.10 9.73 21.73
N LYS A 374 -21.99 9.87 20.74
CA LYS A 374 -21.67 9.66 19.31
C LYS A 374 -20.84 10.80 18.72
N GLY A 375 -20.80 11.98 19.33
CA GLY A 375 -19.97 13.13 18.90
C GLY A 375 -18.57 13.12 19.52
N LEU A 376 -17.62 13.82 18.87
CA LEU A 376 -16.31 14.15 19.44
C LEU A 376 -15.69 15.32 18.66
N SER A 377 -15.70 16.54 19.18
CA SER A 377 -15.26 17.75 18.47
C SER A 377 -14.85 18.87 19.41
N GLY A 378 -14.12 19.85 18.88
CA GLY A 378 -13.97 21.14 19.53
C GLY A 378 -13.26 21.02 20.88
N LYS A 379 -13.92 21.56 21.91
CA LYS A 379 -13.44 21.58 23.28
C LYS A 379 -13.69 20.30 24.08
N ASP A 380 -14.19 19.24 23.44
CA ASP A 380 -14.31 17.94 24.11
C ASP A 380 -12.94 17.51 24.64
N LYS A 381 -12.85 17.22 25.94
CA LYS A 381 -11.59 17.02 26.66
C LYS A 381 -11.27 15.54 26.78
N ILE A 382 -10.12 15.15 26.26
CA ILE A 382 -9.58 13.79 26.28
C ILE A 382 -8.49 13.73 27.35
N ILE A 383 -8.67 12.81 28.30
CA ILE A 383 -7.78 12.58 29.44
C ILE A 383 -7.02 11.29 29.18
N PHE A 384 -5.70 11.41 29.07
CA PHE A 384 -4.77 10.30 28.88
C PHE A 384 -4.13 9.95 30.23
N PRO A 385 -4.28 8.72 30.74
CA PRO A 385 -3.79 8.34 32.07
C PRO A 385 -2.25 8.32 32.17
N LYS A 386 -1.71 8.56 33.37
CA LYS A 386 -0.25 8.59 33.67
C LYS A 386 0.38 7.18 33.73
N SER A 387 -0.36 6.20 34.21
CA SER A 387 0.01 4.78 34.24
C SER A 387 -1.06 3.96 33.54
N ASN A 388 -0.69 2.83 32.91
CA ASN A 388 -1.69 1.80 32.61
C ASN A 388 -2.29 1.39 33.96
N LEU A 389 -3.57 1.68 34.20
CA LEU A 389 -4.29 1.23 35.39
C LEU A 389 -4.03 -0.28 35.58
N LYS A 390 -3.19 -0.63 36.56
CA LYS A 390 -3.04 -1.99 37.08
C LYS A 390 -3.93 -2.14 38.31
N HIS A 391 -4.53 -3.33 38.39
CA HIS A 391 -5.51 -3.81 39.36
C HIS A 391 -5.24 -3.53 40.84
N SER A 392 -6.34 -3.23 41.55
CA SER A 392 -6.73 -3.72 42.88
C SER A 392 -8.26 -3.46 42.95
N ILE A 393 -9.20 -4.31 43.38
CA ILE A 393 -9.25 -5.42 44.34
C ILE A 393 -10.36 -6.39 43.88
N LEU A 394 -10.05 -7.69 43.78
CA LEU A 394 -10.82 -8.80 44.38
C LEU A 394 -10.19 -10.13 43.91
N LEU A 395 -9.39 -10.71 44.82
CA LEU A 395 -9.06 -12.13 44.85
C LEU A 395 -10.34 -12.88 45.23
N VAL A 396 -11.24 -13.12 44.28
CA VAL A 396 -12.15 -14.26 44.25
C VAL A 396 -12.36 -14.61 42.79
N ASP A 397 -12.05 -15.85 42.45
CA ASP A 397 -12.13 -16.49 41.13
C ASP A 397 -11.16 -16.02 40.04
N THR A 398 -10.13 -16.85 39.84
CA THR A 398 -9.29 -16.91 38.64
C THR A 398 -10.11 -17.33 37.42
N ASN A 399 -11.00 -16.45 36.93
CA ASN A 399 -11.65 -16.54 35.63
C ASN A 399 -12.33 -15.18 35.29
N LEU A 400 -12.01 -14.60 34.11
CA LEU A 400 -12.61 -13.41 33.47
C LEU A 400 -12.08 -12.05 34.00
N ARG A 401 -11.42 -11.16 33.23
CA ARG A 401 -11.66 -10.70 31.85
C ARG A 401 -10.36 -10.17 31.18
N LYS A 402 -9.69 -11.02 30.40
CA LYS A 402 -8.82 -10.61 29.28
C LYS A 402 -9.70 -9.88 28.24
N SER A 403 -9.22 -8.84 27.55
CA SER A 403 -9.90 -8.37 26.34
C SER A 403 -9.82 -9.49 25.30
N GLN A 404 -10.86 -10.31 25.27
CA GLN A 404 -10.82 -11.58 24.55
C GLN A 404 -10.68 -11.29 23.06
N VAL A 405 -9.55 -11.72 22.49
CA VAL A 405 -9.41 -11.84 21.03
C VAL A 405 -10.63 -12.61 20.54
N LYS A 406 -11.47 -12.01 19.69
CA LYS A 406 -12.70 -12.66 19.26
C LYS A 406 -12.42 -13.66 18.13
N VAL A 407 -13.08 -14.82 18.18
CA VAL A 407 -13.18 -15.72 17.04
C VAL A 407 -14.40 -15.32 16.21
N TYR A 408 -14.20 -15.09 14.92
CA TYR A 408 -15.26 -14.68 14.00
C TYR A 408 -15.70 -15.87 13.17
N TYR A 409 -17.01 -16.05 13.05
CA TYR A 409 -17.64 -17.10 12.28
C TYR A 409 -18.43 -16.53 11.11
N LYS A 410 -18.59 -17.29 10.04
CA LYS A 410 -19.56 -17.01 8.98
C LYS A 410 -20.02 -18.32 8.34
N VAL A 411 -21.13 -18.26 7.61
CA VAL A 411 -21.63 -19.39 6.83
C VAL A 411 -20.74 -19.56 5.58
N TYR A 412 -20.18 -20.76 5.41
CA TYR A 412 -19.48 -21.17 4.21
C TYR A 412 -20.31 -22.23 3.48
N SER A 413 -20.37 -22.12 2.15
CA SER A 413 -20.87 -23.19 1.28
C SER A 413 -19.67 -24.05 0.88
N LEU A 414 -19.74 -25.34 1.18
CA LEU A 414 -18.67 -26.31 0.93
C LEU A 414 -18.77 -26.88 -0.49
N LEU A 415 -17.71 -27.57 -0.93
CA LEU A 415 -17.63 -28.16 -2.28
C LEU A 415 -18.71 -29.21 -2.55
N ASP A 416 -19.21 -29.87 -1.51
CA ASP A 416 -20.31 -30.84 -1.56
C ASP A 416 -21.71 -30.21 -1.48
N GLY A 417 -21.80 -28.87 -1.48
CA GLY A 417 -23.05 -28.12 -1.41
C GLY A 417 -23.57 -27.87 0.01
N ARG A 418 -23.01 -28.50 1.05
CA ARG A 418 -23.42 -28.26 2.43
C ARG A 418 -23.05 -26.84 2.87
N LYS A 419 -23.89 -26.25 3.72
CA LYS A 419 -23.60 -24.97 4.38
C LYS A 419 -23.19 -25.24 5.83
N LYS A 420 -22.05 -24.71 6.25
CA LYS A 420 -21.56 -24.81 7.64
C LYS A 420 -21.16 -23.44 8.18
N ILE A 421 -21.42 -23.19 9.46
CA ILE A 421 -20.87 -22.04 10.18
C ILE A 421 -19.44 -22.41 10.59
N LEU A 422 -18.46 -21.77 9.97
CA LEU A 422 -17.04 -22.05 10.22
C LEU A 422 -16.28 -20.78 10.62
N VAL A 423 -15.16 -20.98 11.29
CA VAL A 423 -14.25 -19.90 11.67
C VAL A 423 -13.73 -19.21 10.44
N THR A 424 -13.83 -17.88 10.41
CA THR A 424 -13.30 -17.02 9.34
C THR A 424 -11.95 -16.44 9.70
N LYS A 425 -11.79 -15.98 10.95
CA LYS A 425 -10.55 -15.39 11.44
C LYS A 425 -10.57 -15.31 12.97
N VAL A 426 -9.39 -15.15 13.56
CA VAL A 426 -9.21 -14.82 14.98
C VAL A 426 -8.62 -13.42 15.09
N GLY A 427 -9.28 -12.55 15.87
CA GLY A 427 -8.93 -11.14 15.99
C GLY A 427 -9.02 -10.41 14.65
N ASP A 428 -7.96 -9.68 14.31
CA ASP A 428 -7.82 -8.96 13.03
C ASP A 428 -7.61 -9.89 11.82
N GLY A 429 -7.39 -11.19 12.03
CA GLY A 429 -7.05 -12.16 10.98
C GLY A 429 -5.61 -12.07 10.49
N SER A 430 -4.74 -11.37 11.23
CA SER A 430 -3.31 -11.28 10.93
C SER A 430 -2.56 -12.57 11.29
N ILE A 431 -3.04 -13.36 12.25
CA ILE A 431 -2.44 -14.65 12.64
C ILE A 431 -3.25 -15.84 12.11
N ILE A 432 -4.56 -15.91 12.37
CA ILE A 432 -5.41 -17.01 11.91
C ILE A 432 -6.50 -16.45 11.00
N LYS A 433 -6.55 -16.94 9.76
CA LYS A 433 -7.58 -16.56 8.78
C LYS A 433 -7.89 -17.71 7.85
N ARG A 434 -9.16 -17.90 7.51
CA ARG A 434 -9.57 -18.87 6.48
C ARG A 434 -9.18 -18.36 5.10
N PHE A 435 -8.47 -19.20 4.35
CA PHE A 435 -8.27 -19.05 2.93
C PHE A 435 -9.58 -19.36 2.22
N ASP A 436 -10.22 -18.33 1.67
CA ASP A 436 -11.51 -18.40 0.97
C ASP A 436 -11.47 -17.75 -0.42
N LYS A 437 -10.27 -17.69 -1.02
CA LYS A 437 -10.04 -17.01 -2.29
C LYS A 437 -10.48 -17.82 -3.52
N THR A 438 -10.73 -19.11 -3.37
CA THR A 438 -11.24 -19.95 -4.46
C THR A 438 -12.77 -19.99 -4.37
N PRO A 439 -13.51 -19.42 -5.34
CA PRO A 439 -14.96 -19.46 -5.33
C PRO A 439 -15.46 -20.90 -5.53
N LEU A 440 -16.73 -21.14 -5.23
CA LEU A 440 -17.36 -22.40 -5.61
C LEU A 440 -17.32 -22.57 -7.13
N PRO A 441 -16.95 -23.76 -7.62
CA PRO A 441 -16.73 -23.98 -9.03
C PRO A 441 -18.08 -24.01 -9.78
N LYS A 442 -18.16 -23.35 -10.93
CA LYS A 442 -19.36 -23.28 -11.79
C LYS A 442 -19.09 -23.80 -13.20
N LYS A 443 -17.92 -23.52 -13.74
CA LYS A 443 -17.49 -23.90 -15.10
C LYS A 443 -16.52 -25.07 -15.03
N LYS A 444 -16.47 -25.89 -16.07
CA LYS A 444 -15.51 -27.01 -16.21
C LYS A 444 -14.05 -26.59 -15.98
N THR A 445 -13.71 -25.37 -16.35
CA THR A 445 -12.37 -24.75 -16.23
C THR A 445 -12.08 -24.13 -14.85
N ASP A 446 -13.05 -24.09 -13.93
CA ASP A 446 -12.83 -23.53 -12.59
C ASP A 446 -11.99 -24.49 -11.74
N ILE A 447 -10.99 -23.96 -11.04
CA ILE A 447 -10.17 -24.74 -10.13
C ILE A 447 -10.91 -25.14 -8.84
N ILE A 448 -10.56 -26.30 -8.32
CA ILE A 448 -10.98 -26.83 -7.03
C ILE A 448 -9.87 -26.58 -6.01
N CYS A 449 -10.21 -25.85 -4.95
CA CYS A 449 -9.42 -25.78 -3.73
C CYS A 449 -10.36 -25.56 -2.54
N PRO A 450 -10.41 -26.49 -1.56
CA PRO A 450 -11.24 -26.31 -0.38
C PRO A 450 -10.75 -25.11 0.43
N HIS A 451 -11.65 -24.51 1.21
CA HIS A 451 -11.29 -23.45 2.14
C HIS A 451 -10.70 -24.06 3.42
N PHE A 452 -9.52 -23.57 3.83
CA PHE A 452 -8.80 -24.08 5.02
C PHE A 452 -8.23 -22.92 5.84
N LEU A 453 -7.83 -23.17 7.09
CA LEU A 453 -7.27 -22.13 7.95
C LEU A 453 -5.76 -21.96 7.73
N GLU A 454 -5.34 -20.72 7.53
CA GLU A 454 -3.94 -20.33 7.51
C GLU A 454 -3.51 -19.90 8.92
N LEU A 455 -2.41 -20.46 9.43
CA LEU A 455 -1.66 -19.95 10.58
C LEU A 455 -0.48 -19.13 10.06
N LYS A 456 -0.71 -17.83 9.95
CA LYS A 456 0.19 -16.82 9.39
C LYS A 456 1.25 -16.40 10.41
N TRP A 457 2.03 -17.36 10.92
CA TRP A 457 3.04 -17.12 11.94
C TRP A 457 4.24 -16.28 11.45
N ALA A 458 4.52 -16.33 10.15
CA ALA A 458 5.59 -15.57 9.52
C ALA A 458 5.22 -15.18 8.07
N TYR A 459 6.10 -14.44 7.42
CA TYR A 459 6.05 -14.12 6.00
C TYR A 459 7.38 -14.48 5.33
N GLY A 460 7.31 -14.88 4.06
CA GLY A 460 8.51 -15.07 3.24
C GLY A 460 9.16 -16.44 3.45
N CYS A 461 10.21 -16.72 2.69
CA CYS A 461 10.86 -18.03 2.65
C CYS A 461 12.35 -17.84 2.29
N PRO A 462 13.27 -18.57 2.96
CA PRO A 462 14.70 -18.48 2.66
C PRO A 462 15.03 -19.08 1.27
N TYR A 463 14.20 -19.98 0.76
CA TYR A 463 14.41 -20.65 -0.53
C TYR A 463 14.01 -19.80 -1.72
N ASP A 464 14.63 -20.04 -2.88
CA ASP A 464 14.47 -19.22 -4.09
C ASP A 464 14.00 -20.03 -5.30
N CYS A 465 12.87 -20.74 -5.17
CA CYS A 465 12.30 -21.50 -6.28
C CYS A 465 11.86 -20.57 -7.44
N ALA A 466 12.04 -21.01 -8.69
CA ALA A 466 11.76 -20.22 -9.89
C ALA A 466 10.27 -19.83 -10.00
N TRP A 467 9.36 -20.78 -9.75
CA TRP A 467 7.90 -20.61 -9.78
C TRP A 467 7.28 -20.14 -8.46
N CYS A 468 8.09 -19.66 -7.51
CA CYS A 468 7.60 -19.34 -6.17
C CYS A 468 6.54 -18.23 -6.21
N TYR A 469 5.28 -18.57 -5.92
CA TYR A 469 4.20 -17.59 -5.93
C TYR A 469 4.39 -16.50 -4.87
N LEU A 470 5.20 -16.73 -3.83
CA LEU A 470 5.55 -15.69 -2.85
C LEU A 470 6.28 -14.51 -3.47
N LYS A 471 7.04 -14.69 -4.57
CA LYS A 471 7.63 -13.59 -5.33
C LYS A 471 6.54 -12.65 -5.85
N GLY A 472 5.47 -13.21 -6.39
CA GLY A 472 4.28 -12.46 -6.81
C GLY A 472 3.50 -11.90 -5.62
N THR A 473 3.28 -12.68 -4.56
CA THR A 473 2.51 -12.27 -3.37
C THR A 473 3.16 -11.11 -2.63
N PHE A 474 4.50 -11.12 -2.51
CA PHE A 474 5.27 -10.15 -1.75
C PHE A 474 6.06 -9.17 -2.63
N ARG A 475 5.76 -9.07 -3.93
CA ARG A 475 6.44 -8.15 -4.87
C ARG A 475 6.43 -6.67 -4.48
N PHE A 476 5.58 -6.29 -3.53
CA PHE A 476 5.45 -4.92 -3.03
C PHE A 476 5.91 -4.76 -1.59
N ARG A 477 6.42 -5.83 -0.96
CA ARG A 477 7.12 -5.71 0.32
C ARG A 477 8.53 -5.21 0.05
N PRO A 478 9.06 -4.25 0.82
CA PRO A 478 10.45 -3.81 0.70
C PRO A 478 11.42 -5.00 0.83
N GLU A 479 11.10 -5.94 1.72
CA GLU A 479 11.91 -7.15 1.95
C GLU A 479 11.60 -8.27 0.93
N GLY A 480 10.70 -8.04 -0.03
CA GLY A 480 10.25 -9.06 -0.98
C GLY A 480 9.80 -10.35 -0.29
N LYS A 481 10.36 -11.49 -0.71
CA LYS A 481 10.10 -12.80 -0.10
C LYS A 481 10.98 -13.11 1.11
N SER A 482 11.78 -12.17 1.60
CA SER A 482 12.68 -12.43 2.74
C SER A 482 11.89 -12.82 3.99
N PRO A 483 12.37 -13.83 4.75
CA PRO A 483 11.73 -14.29 5.99
C PRO A 483 11.54 -13.18 7.03
N VAL A 484 10.33 -13.06 7.57
CA VAL A 484 9.99 -12.20 8.71
C VAL A 484 9.03 -12.94 9.64
N VAL A 485 9.45 -13.15 10.88
CA VAL A 485 8.68 -13.84 11.92
C VAL A 485 7.80 -12.83 12.68
N LYS A 486 6.56 -13.20 12.98
CA LYS A 486 5.66 -12.32 13.77
C LYS A 486 5.89 -12.49 15.27
N PRO A 487 5.49 -11.50 16.10
CA PRO A 487 5.61 -11.60 17.55
C PRO A 487 4.93 -12.85 18.11
N TYR A 488 5.68 -13.68 18.82
CA TYR A 488 5.21 -14.97 19.35
C TYR A 488 4.07 -14.80 20.38
N ASP A 489 4.05 -13.72 21.15
CA ASP A 489 2.95 -13.45 22.09
C ASP A 489 1.61 -13.26 21.37
N LYS A 490 1.63 -12.58 20.21
CA LYS A 490 0.44 -12.44 19.37
C LYS A 490 0.03 -13.79 18.78
N ILE A 491 0.99 -14.60 18.35
CA ILE A 491 0.71 -15.95 17.83
C ILE A 491 0.07 -16.80 18.93
N ARG A 492 0.67 -16.87 20.11
CA ARG A 492 0.19 -17.62 21.29
C ARG A 492 -1.23 -17.22 21.63
N LEU A 493 -1.48 -15.92 21.80
CA LEU A 493 -2.79 -15.40 22.18
C LEU A 493 -3.89 -15.79 21.18
N HIS A 494 -3.62 -15.68 19.88
CA HIS A 494 -4.59 -16.05 18.84
C HIS A 494 -4.80 -17.58 18.75
N VAL A 495 -3.73 -18.36 18.90
CA VAL A 495 -3.79 -19.83 18.85
C VAL A 495 -4.50 -20.39 20.08
N GLU A 496 -4.15 -19.97 21.29
CA GLU A 496 -4.84 -20.43 22.52
C GLU A 496 -6.33 -20.08 22.48
N ARG A 497 -6.67 -18.91 21.94
CA ARG A 497 -8.07 -18.52 21.76
C ARG A 497 -8.79 -19.39 20.73
N PHE A 498 -8.13 -19.71 19.62
CA PHE A 498 -8.66 -20.63 18.62
C PHE A 498 -8.91 -22.02 19.21
N LEU A 499 -7.91 -22.59 19.87
CA LEU A 499 -7.94 -23.95 20.41
C LEU A 499 -9.01 -24.10 21.52
N SER A 500 -9.27 -23.03 22.28
CA SER A 500 -10.28 -23.04 23.34
C SER A 500 -11.72 -22.87 22.83
N GLU A 501 -11.97 -22.02 21.82
CA GLU A 501 -13.34 -21.68 21.40
C GLU A 501 -13.88 -22.51 20.24
N VAL A 502 -13.02 -22.99 19.35
CA VAL A 502 -13.46 -23.55 18.08
C VAL A 502 -13.84 -25.02 18.27
N LYS A 503 -15.10 -25.35 18.00
CA LYS A 503 -15.65 -26.69 18.23
C LYS A 503 -15.51 -27.64 17.04
N GLU A 504 -15.51 -27.12 15.82
CA GLU A 504 -15.29 -27.94 14.63
C GLU A 504 -13.80 -28.32 14.53
N PRO A 505 -13.45 -29.60 14.28
CA PRO A 505 -12.08 -29.99 13.99
C PRO A 505 -11.53 -29.23 12.77
N GLU A 506 -10.33 -28.70 12.89
CA GLU A 506 -9.71 -27.85 11.87
C GLU A 506 -8.21 -28.10 11.81
N ILE A 507 -7.63 -27.86 10.64
CA ILE A 507 -6.20 -27.92 10.40
C ILE A 507 -5.69 -26.51 10.12
N LEU A 508 -4.65 -26.10 10.84
CA LEU A 508 -4.00 -24.79 10.68
C LEU A 508 -2.73 -24.93 9.85
N ASN A 509 -2.79 -24.48 8.60
CA ASN A 509 -1.68 -24.53 7.65
C ASN A 509 -0.68 -23.39 7.90
N THR A 510 0.55 -23.74 8.28
CA THR A 510 1.64 -22.80 8.58
C THR A 510 2.48 -22.41 7.36
N GLY A 511 2.25 -23.04 6.20
CA GLY A 511 3.10 -22.96 5.00
C GLY A 511 2.55 -22.14 3.83
N GLU A 512 1.36 -21.53 3.94
CA GLU A 512 0.76 -20.78 2.81
C GLU A 512 1.47 -19.46 2.48
N ILE A 513 2.20 -18.87 3.43
CA ILE A 513 2.89 -17.60 3.22
C ILE A 513 4.32 -17.61 3.76
N ALA A 514 4.81 -18.78 4.17
CA ALA A 514 6.15 -19.03 4.65
C ALA A 514 6.55 -20.49 4.43
N ASP A 515 7.84 -20.83 4.58
CA ASP A 515 8.22 -22.23 4.78
C ASP A 515 8.14 -22.56 6.28
N SER A 516 7.42 -23.62 6.65
CA SER A 516 7.07 -23.90 8.04
C SER A 516 8.27 -24.20 8.95
N LEU A 517 9.42 -24.63 8.39
CA LEU A 517 10.63 -24.96 9.15
C LEU A 517 11.77 -23.95 8.94
N MET A 518 11.48 -22.73 8.46
CA MET A 518 12.52 -21.74 8.19
C MET A 518 13.16 -21.12 9.44
N ASN A 519 12.54 -21.27 10.63
CA ASN A 519 12.99 -20.63 11.88
C ASN A 519 13.54 -21.62 12.91
N GLU A 520 14.01 -22.80 12.47
CA GLU A 520 14.41 -23.89 13.36
C GLU A 520 15.78 -23.70 14.04
N GLN A 521 16.56 -22.71 13.62
CA GLN A 521 17.85 -22.36 14.22
C GLN A 521 17.78 -21.16 15.18
N ALA A 522 16.60 -20.56 15.36
CA ALA A 522 16.44 -19.42 16.25
C ALA A 522 16.55 -19.84 17.73
N LYS A 523 16.80 -18.88 18.62
CA LYS A 523 16.78 -19.09 20.08
C LYS A 523 15.49 -19.77 20.56
N LEU A 524 14.38 -19.49 19.90
CA LEU A 524 13.11 -20.16 20.11
C LEU A 524 12.58 -20.71 18.77
N PRO A 525 12.89 -21.98 18.43
CA PRO A 525 12.41 -22.63 17.22
C PRO A 525 10.88 -22.60 17.13
N PHE A 526 10.35 -22.47 15.92
CA PHE A 526 8.90 -22.34 15.75
C PHE A 526 8.17 -23.63 16.15
N THR A 527 8.72 -24.80 15.80
CA THR A 527 8.19 -26.11 16.20
C THR A 527 8.08 -26.26 17.73
N LYS A 528 9.16 -25.97 18.45
CA LYS A 528 9.24 -26.00 19.92
C LYS A 528 8.29 -25.02 20.60
N PHE A 529 7.87 -23.96 19.91
CA PHE A 529 6.89 -23.01 20.40
C PHE A 529 5.44 -23.44 20.14
N ILE A 530 5.13 -23.86 18.91
CA ILE A 530 3.73 -24.04 18.47
C ILE A 530 3.18 -25.43 18.79
N ILE A 531 3.99 -26.50 18.69
CA ILE A 531 3.55 -27.87 18.89
C ILE A 531 3.00 -28.06 20.31
N PRO A 532 3.70 -27.62 21.38
CA PRO A 532 3.18 -27.75 22.75
C PRO A 532 1.84 -27.03 22.99
N LEU A 533 1.48 -26.02 22.17
CA LEU A 533 0.16 -25.40 22.27
C LEU A 533 -0.94 -26.30 21.70
N PHE A 534 -0.68 -26.96 20.57
CA PHE A 534 -1.63 -27.88 19.95
C PHE A 534 -1.79 -29.18 20.73
N GLU A 535 -0.75 -29.68 21.39
CA GLU A 535 -0.82 -30.91 22.19
C GLU A 535 -1.65 -30.76 23.48
N LYS A 536 -2.00 -29.53 23.89
CA LYS A 536 -2.94 -29.30 25.01
C LYS A 536 -4.38 -29.75 24.74
N GLN A 537 -4.67 -30.21 23.52
CA GLN A 537 -6.02 -30.54 23.08
C GLN A 537 -6.00 -31.65 22.02
N GLN A 538 -7.12 -32.37 21.84
CA GLN A 538 -7.21 -33.54 20.95
C GLN A 538 -8.06 -33.32 19.67
N ARG A 539 -8.45 -32.08 19.37
CA ARG A 539 -9.40 -31.72 18.30
C ARG A 539 -8.77 -31.16 17.01
N HIS A 540 -7.84 -30.21 17.12
CA HIS A 540 -7.28 -29.47 16.00
C HIS A 540 -5.86 -29.95 15.70
N LYS A 541 -5.46 -29.88 14.42
CA LYS A 541 -4.07 -30.15 14.02
C LYS A 541 -3.38 -28.91 13.47
N VAL A 542 -2.06 -28.87 13.63
CA VAL A 542 -1.19 -27.92 12.95
C VAL A 542 -0.49 -28.64 11.79
N LEU A 543 -0.56 -28.05 10.61
CA LEU A 543 0.08 -28.56 9.40
C LEU A 543 1.32 -27.73 9.09
N PHE A 544 2.45 -28.41 9.02
CA PHE A 544 3.71 -27.89 8.52
C PHE A 544 3.86 -28.27 7.04
N VAL A 545 4.24 -27.32 6.19
CA VAL A 545 4.54 -27.56 4.78
C VAL A 545 5.93 -26.99 4.51
N THR A 546 6.87 -27.85 4.09
CA THR A 546 8.28 -27.46 4.03
C THR A 546 9.04 -28.07 2.85
N LYS A 547 10.11 -27.38 2.44
CA LYS A 547 11.21 -27.91 1.62
C LYS A 547 12.51 -28.08 2.43
N SER A 548 12.48 -27.82 3.74
CA SER A 548 13.62 -27.97 4.62
C SER A 548 13.96 -29.44 4.87
N ALA A 549 15.24 -29.71 5.11
CA ALA A 549 15.72 -30.98 5.65
C ALA A 549 16.10 -30.88 7.15
N ASN A 550 16.01 -29.68 7.75
CA ASN A 550 16.32 -29.48 9.16
C ASN A 550 15.12 -29.86 10.03
N VAL A 551 15.09 -31.12 10.48
CA VAL A 551 14.03 -31.69 11.31
C VAL A 551 14.49 -32.01 12.73
N LYS A 552 15.69 -31.60 13.14
CA LYS A 552 16.29 -31.96 14.43
C LYS A 552 15.32 -31.71 15.60
N ASN A 553 14.75 -30.51 15.67
CA ASN A 553 13.85 -30.14 16.76
C ASN A 553 12.57 -30.99 16.79
N LEU A 554 12.06 -31.45 15.64
CA LEU A 554 10.87 -32.30 15.57
C LEU A 554 11.12 -33.66 16.22
N LEU A 555 12.32 -34.22 16.04
CA LEU A 555 12.70 -35.52 16.61
C LEU A 555 12.87 -35.49 18.14
N GLU A 556 12.90 -34.30 18.73
CA GLU A 556 13.07 -34.08 20.16
C GLU A 556 11.77 -33.61 20.85
N ILE A 557 10.64 -33.57 20.14
CA ILE A 557 9.36 -33.08 20.70
C ILE A 557 8.44 -34.27 20.90
N GLU A 558 8.03 -34.49 22.15
CA GLU A 558 7.00 -35.46 22.52
C GLU A 558 6.06 -34.82 23.55
N PRO A 559 4.72 -34.99 23.45
CA PRO A 559 3.99 -35.68 22.38
C PRO A 559 3.87 -34.83 21.09
N HIS A 560 3.45 -35.45 19.99
CA HIS A 560 3.22 -34.78 18.69
C HIS A 560 2.00 -35.32 17.92
N LYS A 561 0.92 -35.70 18.62
CA LYS A 561 -0.27 -36.33 18.01
C LYS A 561 -1.08 -35.36 17.14
N GLN A 562 -0.92 -34.06 17.37
CA GLN A 562 -1.66 -32.98 16.72
C GLN A 562 -0.89 -32.26 15.62
N VAL A 563 0.14 -32.92 15.12
CA VAL A 563 1.06 -32.37 14.15
C VAL A 563 1.03 -33.18 12.86
N ILE A 564 0.92 -32.48 11.74
CA ILE A 564 1.07 -33.05 10.41
C ILE A 564 2.29 -32.40 9.77
N ILE A 565 3.24 -33.21 9.29
CA ILE A 565 4.42 -32.72 8.59
C ILE A 565 4.31 -33.09 7.11
N SER A 566 4.22 -32.07 6.26
CA SER A 566 4.09 -32.24 4.81
C SER A 566 5.36 -31.79 4.09
N PHE A 567 5.99 -32.71 3.36
CA PHE A 567 7.18 -32.42 2.56
C PHE A 567 6.81 -32.13 1.11
N SER A 568 7.29 -31.01 0.59
CA SER A 568 7.23 -30.71 -0.83
C SER A 568 8.38 -31.37 -1.57
N LEU A 569 8.06 -32.36 -2.39
CA LEU A 569 9.00 -33.12 -3.20
C LEU A 569 8.73 -32.89 -4.69
N ASN A 570 9.75 -33.14 -5.50
CA ASN A 570 9.65 -33.08 -6.96
C ASN A 570 10.62 -34.08 -7.58
N ALA A 571 10.48 -34.36 -8.87
CA ALA A 571 11.48 -35.12 -9.61
C ALA A 571 12.85 -34.45 -9.45
N ILE A 572 13.91 -35.22 -9.21
CA ILE A 572 15.27 -34.71 -8.96
C ILE A 572 15.71 -33.66 -10.01
N PRO A 573 15.68 -33.95 -11.33
CA PRO A 573 16.09 -32.96 -12.33
C PRO A 573 15.22 -31.69 -12.37
N VAL A 574 13.95 -31.79 -11.94
CA VAL A 574 13.06 -30.62 -11.83
C VAL A 574 13.45 -29.77 -10.62
N ALA A 575 13.71 -30.40 -9.48
CA ALA A 575 14.13 -29.70 -8.27
C ALA A 575 15.51 -29.05 -8.43
N GLU A 576 16.49 -29.77 -8.97
CA GLU A 576 17.85 -29.24 -9.20
C GLU A 576 17.85 -28.02 -10.12
N ARG A 577 17.00 -28.05 -11.16
CA ARG A 577 16.92 -26.96 -12.13
C ARG A 577 16.27 -25.70 -11.57
N TRP A 578 15.23 -25.83 -10.74
CA TRP A 578 14.35 -24.70 -10.42
C TRP A 578 14.07 -24.47 -8.94
N GLU A 579 14.46 -25.38 -8.05
CA GLU A 579 14.27 -25.24 -6.60
C GLU A 579 15.61 -24.98 -5.90
N LYS A 580 15.95 -23.72 -5.70
CA LYS A 580 17.04 -23.32 -4.77
C LYS A 580 16.61 -23.57 -3.32
N ALA A 581 16.66 -24.83 -2.91
CA ALA A 581 16.24 -25.39 -1.62
C ALA A 581 17.02 -26.71 -1.38
N PRO A 582 16.97 -27.32 -0.18
CA PRO A 582 17.64 -28.60 0.08
C PRO A 582 17.33 -29.67 -0.97
N HIS A 583 18.30 -30.53 -1.29
CA HIS A 583 18.15 -31.57 -2.30
C HIS A 583 17.01 -32.53 -1.96
N VAL A 584 16.30 -33.06 -2.97
CA VAL A 584 15.11 -33.92 -2.80
C VAL A 584 15.40 -35.13 -1.91
N LEU A 585 16.55 -35.80 -2.12
CA LEU A 585 16.94 -36.95 -1.28
C LEU A 585 17.10 -36.58 0.21
N LYS A 586 17.62 -35.37 0.52
CA LYS A 586 17.72 -34.89 1.90
C LYS A 586 16.34 -34.61 2.51
N ARG A 587 15.37 -34.18 1.69
CA ARG A 587 13.99 -33.98 2.15
C ARG A 587 13.27 -35.30 2.37
N ILE A 588 13.50 -36.31 1.52
CA ILE A 588 12.97 -37.68 1.71
C ILE A 588 13.54 -38.30 2.98
N GLU A 589 14.85 -38.18 3.20
CA GLU A 589 15.49 -38.65 4.42
C GLU A 589 14.96 -37.95 5.67
N ALA A 590 14.71 -36.63 5.60
CA ALA A 590 14.05 -35.91 6.69
C ALA A 590 12.60 -36.38 6.91
N ALA A 591 11.87 -36.69 5.84
CA ALA A 591 10.52 -37.24 5.93
C ALA A 591 10.50 -38.63 6.56
N ARG A 592 11.46 -39.51 6.20
CA ARG A 592 11.66 -40.83 6.81
C ARG A 592 11.87 -40.71 8.32
N LYS A 593 12.83 -39.88 8.75
CA LYS A 593 13.11 -39.69 10.19
C LYS A 593 11.90 -39.23 10.99
N VAL A 594 11.14 -38.30 10.44
CA VAL A 594 9.92 -37.78 11.07
C VAL A 594 8.79 -38.82 11.06
N PHE A 595 8.69 -39.62 10.00
CA PHE A 595 7.75 -40.75 9.91
C PHE A 595 8.08 -41.85 10.93
N GLU A 596 9.36 -42.23 11.06
CA GLU A 596 9.84 -43.21 12.04
C GLU A 596 9.65 -42.74 13.49
N ALA A 597 9.73 -41.44 13.72
CA ALA A 597 9.37 -40.84 15.01
C ALA A 597 7.85 -40.90 15.31
N GLY A 598 7.02 -41.28 14.33
CA GLY A 598 5.58 -41.47 14.52
C GLY A 598 4.71 -40.26 14.19
N TYR A 599 5.25 -39.24 13.52
CA TYR A 599 4.43 -38.13 13.01
C TYR A 599 3.52 -38.57 11.86
N GLU A 600 2.36 -37.91 11.73
CA GLU A 600 1.58 -37.98 10.49
C GLU A 600 2.34 -37.25 9.38
N VAL A 601 2.91 -38.01 8.44
CA VAL A 601 3.68 -37.46 7.30
C VAL A 601 2.85 -37.45 6.03
N ARG A 602 2.77 -36.29 5.36
CA ARG A 602 2.15 -36.13 4.03
C ARG A 602 3.21 -35.75 3.00
N ILE A 603 2.97 -36.11 1.74
CA ILE A 603 3.82 -35.71 0.62
C ILE A 603 3.06 -34.83 -0.36
N ARG A 604 3.74 -33.80 -0.86
CA ARG A 604 3.19 -32.86 -1.81
C ARG A 604 4.09 -32.78 -3.04
N ILE A 605 3.62 -33.32 -4.16
CA ILE A 605 4.30 -33.25 -5.46
C ILE A 605 3.65 -32.12 -6.26
N ASP A 606 4.08 -30.89 -5.95
CA ASP A 606 3.48 -29.67 -6.52
C ASP A 606 4.51 -28.53 -6.56
N PRO A 607 4.92 -28.05 -7.75
CA PRO A 607 4.37 -28.39 -9.07
C PRO A 607 5.05 -29.53 -9.82
N MET A 608 4.28 -30.42 -10.44
CA MET A 608 4.73 -31.35 -11.48
C MET A 608 5.04 -30.59 -12.79
N VAL A 609 6.18 -30.88 -13.42
CA VAL A 609 6.68 -30.20 -14.63
C VAL A 609 6.91 -31.22 -15.75
N PRO A 610 6.33 -31.03 -16.95
CA PRO A 610 6.49 -31.94 -18.08
C PRO A 610 7.81 -31.70 -18.82
N ILE A 611 8.93 -31.91 -18.14
CA ILE A 611 10.24 -31.96 -18.80
C ILE A 611 10.33 -33.20 -19.70
N GLU A 612 11.31 -33.23 -20.59
CA GLU A 612 11.65 -34.45 -21.31
C GLU A 612 11.90 -35.61 -20.33
N ASN A 613 11.41 -36.80 -20.65
CA ASN A 613 11.46 -37.98 -19.79
C ASN A 613 10.83 -37.80 -18.39
N TRP A 614 9.89 -36.86 -18.22
CA TRP A 614 9.23 -36.61 -16.92
C TRP A 614 8.69 -37.91 -16.29
N GLN A 615 8.11 -38.81 -17.09
CA GLN A 615 7.50 -40.05 -16.59
C GLN A 615 8.52 -40.89 -15.81
N LYS A 616 9.69 -41.17 -16.39
CA LYS A 616 10.78 -41.89 -15.72
C LYS A 616 11.14 -41.24 -14.39
N TYR A 617 11.33 -39.92 -14.37
CA TYR A 617 11.80 -39.23 -13.17
C TYR A 617 10.75 -39.14 -12.05
N TYR A 618 9.47 -39.01 -12.38
CA TYR A 618 8.42 -39.02 -11.37
C TYR A 618 8.11 -40.43 -10.87
N LEU A 619 8.24 -41.47 -11.69
CA LEU A 619 8.16 -42.86 -11.22
C LEU A 619 9.30 -43.20 -10.25
N GLN A 620 10.54 -42.82 -10.60
CA GLN A 620 11.69 -42.93 -9.70
C GLN A 620 11.50 -42.17 -8.39
N LEU A 621 10.82 -41.01 -8.42
CA LEU A 621 10.47 -40.29 -7.19
C LEU A 621 9.52 -41.11 -6.31
N LEU A 622 8.55 -41.81 -6.89
CA LEU A 622 7.66 -42.69 -6.12
C LEU A 622 8.44 -43.83 -5.48
N ASP A 623 9.34 -44.49 -6.22
CA ASP A 623 10.21 -45.54 -5.68
C ASP A 623 10.98 -45.02 -4.46
N LEU A 624 11.62 -43.86 -4.61
CA LEU A 624 12.37 -43.23 -3.51
C LEU A 624 11.47 -42.90 -2.30
N ILE A 625 10.23 -42.47 -2.52
CA ILE A 625 9.29 -42.20 -1.42
C ILE A 625 8.94 -43.51 -0.71
N PHE A 626 8.42 -44.51 -1.43
CA PHE A 626 7.89 -45.73 -0.82
C PHE A 626 8.98 -46.66 -0.27
N ASN A 627 10.21 -46.58 -0.77
CA ASN A 627 11.36 -47.26 -0.16
C ASN A 627 11.78 -46.66 1.20
N ASN A 628 11.31 -45.45 1.53
CA ASN A 628 11.69 -44.75 2.75
C ASN A 628 10.52 -44.55 3.72
N LEU A 629 9.31 -44.30 3.24
CA LEU A 629 8.13 -44.10 4.07
C LEU A 629 6.84 -44.37 3.32
N THR A 630 5.79 -44.74 4.04
CA THR A 630 4.41 -44.75 3.52
C THR A 630 3.68 -43.52 4.04
N PRO A 631 3.50 -42.45 3.24
CA PRO A 631 2.86 -41.24 3.71
C PRO A 631 1.36 -41.46 3.99
N GLU A 632 0.76 -40.63 4.86
CA GLU A 632 -0.69 -40.60 5.07
C GLU A 632 -1.43 -40.18 3.80
N ARG A 633 -0.82 -39.30 3.00
CA ARG A 633 -1.45 -38.70 1.82
C ARG A 633 -0.44 -38.16 0.84
N ILE A 634 -0.75 -38.30 -0.44
CA ILE A 634 0.01 -37.68 -1.53
C ILE A 634 -0.89 -36.66 -2.22
N THR A 635 -0.45 -35.40 -2.33
CA THR A 635 -1.17 -34.37 -3.09
C THR A 635 -0.37 -33.97 -4.33
N LEU A 636 -0.99 -34.09 -5.50
CA LEU A 636 -0.41 -33.75 -6.80
C LEU A 636 -0.90 -32.36 -7.25
N GLY A 637 -0.03 -31.59 -7.90
CA GLY A 637 -0.41 -30.30 -8.51
C GLY A 637 0.51 -29.99 -9.69
N SER A 638 -0.01 -29.42 -10.77
CA SER A 638 0.79 -29.16 -11.98
C SER A 638 1.43 -27.79 -11.89
N LEU A 639 2.48 -27.56 -12.66
CA LEU A 639 3.03 -26.22 -12.84
C LEU A 639 1.95 -25.22 -13.23
N ARG A 640 1.94 -24.10 -12.49
CA ARG A 640 1.02 -23.00 -12.69
C ARG A 640 1.66 -21.68 -12.29
N GLY A 641 1.36 -20.64 -13.05
CA GLY A 641 1.90 -19.30 -12.86
C GLY A 641 0.82 -18.24 -12.92
N LEU A 642 0.62 -17.52 -11.81
CA LEU A 642 -0.10 -16.25 -11.86
C LEU A 642 0.78 -15.24 -12.62
N GLN A 643 0.16 -14.28 -13.31
CA GLN A 643 0.91 -13.26 -14.04
C GLN A 643 1.87 -12.48 -13.12
N SER A 644 1.46 -12.21 -11.88
CA SER A 644 2.31 -11.59 -10.86
C SER A 644 3.53 -12.44 -10.49
N THR A 645 3.40 -13.77 -10.49
CA THR A 645 4.51 -14.69 -10.24
C THR A 645 5.48 -14.70 -11.41
N ILE A 646 4.96 -14.79 -12.65
CA ILE A 646 5.78 -14.77 -13.87
C ILE A 646 6.56 -13.45 -13.99
N ASN A 647 5.92 -12.32 -13.65
CA ASN A 647 6.57 -11.03 -13.70
C ASN A 647 7.70 -10.91 -12.66
N GLY A 648 7.50 -11.49 -11.47
CA GLY A 648 8.44 -11.38 -10.35
C GLY A 648 9.54 -12.46 -10.29
N CYS A 649 9.55 -13.43 -11.22
CA CYS A 649 10.60 -14.46 -11.23
C CYS A 649 11.79 -14.05 -12.11
N THR A 650 12.99 -14.31 -11.60
CA THR A 650 14.28 -14.13 -12.29
C THR A 650 14.48 -15.18 -13.38
N ASP A 651 14.25 -16.45 -13.07
CA ASP A 651 14.25 -17.53 -14.05
C ASP A 651 12.82 -17.75 -14.60
N ARG A 652 12.68 -17.62 -15.92
CA ARG A 652 11.42 -17.79 -16.69
C ARG A 652 11.43 -19.01 -17.61
N THR A 653 12.47 -19.84 -17.59
CA THR A 653 12.61 -21.01 -18.48
C THR A 653 11.47 -22.03 -18.34
N TRP A 654 10.79 -22.04 -17.19
CA TRP A 654 9.63 -22.88 -16.89
C TRP A 654 8.32 -22.36 -17.50
N VAL A 655 8.25 -21.08 -17.90
CA VAL A 655 7.02 -20.45 -18.43
C VAL A 655 6.58 -21.08 -19.75
N LYS A 656 7.52 -21.63 -20.53
CA LYS A 656 7.24 -22.33 -21.80
C LYS A 656 6.29 -23.52 -21.66
N TYR A 657 6.19 -24.12 -20.48
CA TYR A 657 5.26 -25.22 -20.23
C TYR A 657 3.83 -24.75 -19.96
N LEU A 658 3.59 -23.45 -19.78
CA LEU A 658 2.28 -22.90 -19.45
C LEU A 658 1.48 -22.57 -20.72
N LYS A 659 0.65 -23.50 -21.20
CA LYS A 659 -0.09 -23.34 -22.46
C LYS A 659 -1.57 -23.01 -22.31
N GLU A 660 -2.16 -23.24 -21.13
CA GLU A 660 -3.60 -23.07 -20.89
C GLU A 660 -3.87 -21.99 -19.83
N SER A 661 -5.01 -21.32 -19.91
CA SER A 661 -5.45 -20.33 -18.92
C SER A 661 -6.53 -20.92 -17.99
N SER A 662 -6.47 -20.57 -16.70
CA SER A 662 -7.49 -20.89 -15.71
C SER A 662 -7.85 -19.65 -14.89
N ASN A 663 -8.90 -19.74 -14.06
CA ASN A 663 -9.22 -18.72 -13.07
C ASN A 663 -8.15 -18.57 -11.95
N TRP A 664 -7.09 -19.39 -11.97
CA TRP A 664 -5.94 -19.32 -11.07
C TRP A 664 -4.59 -19.19 -11.79
N GLY A 665 -4.59 -18.50 -12.94
CA GLY A 665 -3.38 -18.24 -13.74
C GLY A 665 -3.19 -19.24 -14.87
N ARG A 666 -2.01 -19.20 -15.50
CA ARG A 666 -1.66 -20.09 -16.60
C ARG A 666 -1.17 -21.45 -16.07
N LYS A 667 -1.46 -22.52 -16.79
CA LYS A 667 -1.19 -23.92 -16.43
C LYS A 667 -0.61 -24.68 -17.61
N VAL A 668 -0.03 -25.85 -17.34
CA VAL A 668 0.27 -26.86 -18.37
C VAL A 668 -1.02 -27.24 -19.11
N ASP A 669 -0.94 -27.58 -20.40
CA ASP A 669 -2.12 -28.00 -21.17
C ASP A 669 -2.80 -29.24 -20.58
N PHE A 670 -4.12 -29.34 -20.79
CA PHE A 670 -4.97 -30.39 -20.24
C PHE A 670 -4.45 -31.81 -20.51
N LYS A 671 -4.14 -32.14 -21.78
CA LYS A 671 -3.73 -33.50 -22.17
C LYS A 671 -2.47 -33.91 -21.42
N THR A 672 -1.45 -33.05 -21.41
CA THR A 672 -0.20 -33.31 -20.69
C THR A 672 -0.44 -33.47 -19.18
N ARG A 673 -1.26 -32.60 -18.56
CA ARG A 673 -1.60 -32.74 -17.13
C ARG A 673 -2.31 -34.06 -16.84
N TYR A 674 -3.25 -34.44 -17.68
CA TYR A 674 -3.99 -35.69 -17.54
C TYR A 674 -3.06 -36.89 -17.59
N GLU A 675 -2.18 -36.97 -18.59
CA GLU A 675 -1.19 -38.04 -18.73
C GLU A 675 -0.28 -38.13 -17.50
N MET A 676 0.20 -36.98 -16.99
CA MET A 676 1.00 -36.91 -15.77
C MET A 676 0.27 -37.46 -14.55
N TYR A 677 -0.94 -36.97 -14.28
CA TYR A 677 -1.69 -37.40 -13.12
C TYR A 677 -2.17 -38.84 -13.22
N HIS A 678 -2.72 -39.24 -14.37
CA HIS A 678 -3.20 -40.59 -14.61
C HIS A 678 -2.07 -41.60 -14.41
N THR A 679 -0.88 -41.33 -14.96
CA THR A 679 0.28 -42.21 -14.79
C THR A 679 0.66 -42.37 -13.32
N ILE A 680 0.80 -41.26 -12.59
CA ILE A 680 1.19 -41.31 -11.17
C ILE A 680 0.12 -41.95 -10.30
N ILE A 681 -1.15 -41.61 -10.48
CA ILE A 681 -2.27 -42.21 -9.73
C ILE A 681 -2.37 -43.70 -10.01
N ASN A 682 -2.25 -44.12 -11.27
CA ASN A 682 -2.31 -45.52 -11.65
C ASN A 682 -1.13 -46.32 -11.11
N THR A 683 0.09 -45.77 -11.12
CA THR A 683 1.25 -46.42 -10.48
C THR A 683 1.08 -46.51 -8.97
N LEU A 684 0.64 -45.42 -8.31
CA LEU A 684 0.35 -45.43 -6.87
C LEU A 684 -0.61 -46.56 -6.50
N HIS A 685 -1.69 -46.72 -7.27
CA HIS A 685 -2.67 -47.77 -7.06
C HIS A 685 -2.12 -49.18 -7.39
N LYS A 686 -1.59 -49.40 -8.59
CA LYS A 686 -1.19 -50.74 -9.07
C LYS A 686 0.08 -51.27 -8.44
N THR A 687 1.05 -50.41 -8.15
CA THR A 687 2.39 -50.82 -7.68
C THR A 687 2.50 -50.75 -6.16
N TYR A 688 1.94 -49.72 -5.54
CA TYR A 688 2.07 -49.50 -4.09
C TYR A 688 0.78 -49.69 -3.30
N GLY A 689 -0.34 -50.03 -3.96
CA GLY A 689 -1.65 -50.17 -3.29
C GLY A 689 -2.12 -48.87 -2.62
N PHE A 690 -1.67 -47.71 -3.10
CA PHE A 690 -1.88 -46.42 -2.43
C PHE A 690 -2.99 -45.61 -3.07
N GLU A 691 -4.09 -45.39 -2.33
CA GLU A 691 -5.30 -44.71 -2.84
C GLU A 691 -5.51 -43.29 -2.32
N ARG A 692 -4.78 -42.88 -1.26
CA ARG A 692 -4.98 -41.58 -0.58
C ARG A 692 -4.34 -40.43 -1.33
N VAL A 693 -4.82 -40.19 -2.55
CA VAL A 693 -4.31 -39.17 -3.48
C VAL A 693 -5.29 -38.00 -3.60
N GLY A 694 -4.78 -36.78 -3.52
CA GLY A 694 -5.54 -35.55 -3.76
C GLY A 694 -4.92 -34.68 -4.85
N LEU A 695 -5.72 -33.80 -5.47
CA LEU A 695 -5.21 -32.79 -6.41
C LEU A 695 -5.22 -31.39 -5.79
N CYS A 696 -4.27 -30.56 -6.18
CA CYS A 696 -4.18 -29.17 -5.74
C CYS A 696 -4.50 -28.19 -6.88
N LYS A 697 -5.55 -27.37 -6.69
CA LYS A 697 -5.92 -26.27 -7.59
C LYS A 697 -6.12 -26.75 -9.04
N GLU A 698 -6.76 -27.90 -9.20
CA GLU A 698 -7.09 -28.51 -10.50
C GLU A 698 -8.53 -28.26 -10.93
N THR A 699 -8.77 -28.25 -12.23
CA THR A 699 -10.08 -27.91 -12.82
C THR A 699 -11.11 -29.02 -12.62
N ILE A 700 -12.41 -28.69 -12.57
CA ILE A 700 -13.49 -29.70 -12.49
C ILE A 700 -13.30 -30.79 -13.55
N GLU A 701 -12.98 -30.38 -14.77
CA GLU A 701 -12.77 -31.28 -15.89
C GLU A 701 -11.63 -32.28 -15.64
N MET A 702 -10.53 -31.83 -15.02
CA MET A 702 -9.41 -32.71 -14.67
C MET A 702 -9.81 -33.74 -13.60
N TRP A 703 -10.56 -33.30 -12.58
CA TRP A 703 -11.13 -34.22 -11.57
C TRP A 703 -12.01 -35.29 -12.23
N SER A 704 -12.92 -34.87 -13.10
CA SER A 704 -13.82 -35.78 -13.82
C SER A 704 -13.06 -36.75 -14.74
N ALA A 705 -12.06 -36.27 -15.48
CA ALA A 705 -11.29 -37.10 -16.41
C ALA A 705 -10.48 -38.20 -15.69
N LEU A 706 -9.99 -37.89 -14.48
CA LEU A 706 -9.27 -38.85 -13.64
C LEU A 706 -10.19 -39.78 -12.83
N GLY A 707 -11.51 -39.68 -13.00
CA GLY A 707 -12.48 -40.47 -12.23
C GLY A 707 -12.53 -40.08 -10.75
N LEU A 708 -12.09 -38.88 -10.37
CA LEU A 708 -12.04 -38.42 -8.99
C LEU A 708 -13.23 -37.49 -8.67
N ASP A 709 -13.80 -37.65 -7.48
CA ASP A 709 -14.89 -36.78 -7.00
C ASP A 709 -14.36 -35.62 -6.16
N TYR A 710 -14.33 -34.42 -6.75
CA TYR A 710 -13.87 -33.21 -6.06
C TYR A 710 -14.71 -32.83 -4.84
N ARG A 711 -15.95 -33.32 -4.73
CA ARG A 711 -16.84 -33.07 -3.58
C ARG A 711 -16.38 -33.84 -2.33
N LYS A 712 -15.58 -34.90 -2.51
CA LYS A 712 -15.00 -35.72 -1.45
C LYS A 712 -13.50 -35.45 -1.26
N ILE A 713 -13.02 -34.28 -1.70
CA ILE A 713 -11.60 -33.97 -1.73
C ILE A 713 -10.93 -34.12 -0.35
N LYS A 714 -9.86 -34.93 -0.34
CA LYS A 714 -8.91 -35.05 0.77
C LYS A 714 -7.53 -34.65 0.27
N CYS A 715 -7.25 -33.35 0.26
CA CYS A 715 -5.94 -32.82 -0.12
C CYS A 715 -5.08 -32.52 1.11
N ASN A 716 -3.86 -32.02 0.89
CA ASN A 716 -2.91 -31.69 1.95
C ASN A 716 -3.47 -30.76 3.04
N CYS A 717 -4.34 -29.81 2.69
CA CYS A 717 -4.78 -28.72 3.58
C CYS A 717 -6.06 -29.02 4.39
N VAL A 718 -6.66 -30.19 4.20
CA VAL A 718 -7.91 -30.59 4.87
C VAL A 718 -7.72 -31.92 5.60
N TRP A 719 -8.69 -32.27 6.45
CA TRP A 719 -8.69 -33.53 7.20
C TRP A 719 -8.59 -34.76 6.30
#